data_AF-A0A2P6MUJ4-F1
#
_entry.id   AF-A0A2P6MUJ4-F1
#
_cell.length_a   1.000
_cell.length_b   1.000
_cell.length_c   1.000
_cell.angle_alpha   90.00
_cell.angle_beta   90.00
_cell.angle_gamma   90.00
#
_symmetry.space_group_name_H-M   'P 1'
#
loop_
_entity.id
_entity.type
_entity.pdbx_description
1 polymer ?
#
loop_
_entity_poly.entity_id
_entity_poly.type
_entity_poly.pdbx_seq_one_letter_code
_entity_poly.pdbx_strand_id
1 'polypeptide(L)'
;MARRDRDRDKQFFVETDPKNARQDRDTNFYVSADILSMLYTVLVTITALDNKYKLSHKVPGWKFALLNVAKRCHDATMPGEENLLLRKLVVRSLVWGKLSMRNYVINKSGIPRCFGDIMPATRGKRKERSPIESEKDPHKEEASNAQKSSRSESEKKAPKLNQEESEKGRAKRYERVSNNTNNTSHPRLGVKAREKQGMYNKNAQKGEPDPTAIGGSFEGTPLDELEKVMKKSEVEFKKAKNGNVLMWIRNKDFRAFERASQAAKSMGTHVIALHVISPGDYKSHGRGARRIDFMMRNVKELRSELKEKNIPLVVRTITPRKTVPKEIISFCDEFNITKIYANIEYEVDELRRDAVVVHLARESGKAAFFVHDCIIVPPGMLLTKEGKPYSVYGPWFKKWVETVNENDNLLETSEDPEANDESVRKDKSLHSLFEEEIPSEVEGYECADAEKMAQLWPAGYHSARESLGRFLEGKKGKEADDIFQSSKVKEKKAAVENYPEGRNRPDVDGTSRLSPYLAAGVISPREVVQKARKMNKGSISQGGKENGFSNWISEVAWRDFYAHVIVAWPRVVMGRAYNLAMESVCWEYEEDQVKAWKEGNTGYPIVDAAMRQMRETGFMHNRCRMITAMFLVKDLMVDWKNEVGEAYFMQHLMDADFASNNGGWQWSASTGTDPQPYFRIFNPFSQSEKSAQSYSDPDGAYIKRWVPELKSLSGKALHDPFHKLDKASFKKLGYPEPIVDHNEARKRALRRFKTPGEK
;
A
#
# COMPACT_ATOMS: atom_id res chain seq x y z
N MET A 1 19.03 -20.53 -48.69
CA MET A 1 18.40 -21.39 -49.73
C MET A 1 17.78 -22.60 -49.01
N ALA A 2 16.60 -23.13 -49.35
CA ALA A 2 15.51 -22.58 -50.17
C ALA A 2 14.15 -23.25 -49.83
N ARG A 3 13.11 -22.41 -49.66
CA ARG A 3 11.68 -22.47 -50.08
C ARG A 3 10.92 -23.77 -50.45
N ARG A 4 9.58 -23.65 -50.22
CA ARG A 4 8.40 -24.46 -50.66
C ARG A 4 8.33 -25.87 -50.07
N ASP A 5 7.18 -26.55 -50.00
CA ASP A 5 5.77 -26.22 -49.66
C ASP A 5 5.20 -27.57 -49.12
N ARG A 6 4.34 -27.61 -48.09
CA ARG A 6 2.85 -27.57 -48.12
C ARG A 6 2.14 -28.80 -48.74
N ASP A 7 0.93 -29.03 -48.22
CA ASP A 7 -0.15 -29.90 -48.71
C ASP A 7 -0.01 -31.44 -48.61
N ARG A 8 -0.55 -32.01 -47.52
CA ARG A 8 -1.57 -33.09 -47.62
C ARG A 8 -2.40 -33.26 -46.34
N ASP A 9 -3.73 -33.13 -46.46
CA ASP A 9 -4.70 -33.50 -45.41
C ASP A 9 -5.00 -35.01 -45.39
N LYS A 10 -5.33 -35.56 -44.21
CA LYS A 10 -6.70 -36.08 -43.85
C LYS A 10 -6.70 -37.07 -42.68
N GLN A 11 -7.76 -36.96 -41.86
CA GLN A 11 -8.32 -37.97 -40.93
C GLN A 11 -7.38 -38.43 -39.78
N PHE A 12 -7.83 -38.56 -38.53
CA PHE A 12 -9.12 -39.10 -38.06
C PHE A 12 -9.98 -38.14 -37.22
N PHE A 13 -11.30 -38.29 -37.34
CA PHE A 13 -12.29 -37.90 -36.34
C PHE A 13 -12.62 -39.10 -35.45
N VAL A 14 -12.88 -38.87 -34.17
CA VAL A 14 -13.65 -39.77 -33.30
C VAL A 14 -14.57 -38.89 -32.45
N GLU A 15 -15.89 -39.03 -32.63
CA GLU A 15 -16.88 -38.45 -31.74
C GLU A 15 -17.06 -39.35 -30.50
N THR A 16 -17.43 -38.76 -29.36
CA THR A 16 -17.88 -39.51 -28.18
C THR A 16 -19.21 -38.96 -27.66
N ASP A 17 -20.22 -39.83 -27.63
CA ASP A 17 -21.61 -39.50 -27.26
C ASP A 17 -21.74 -39.16 -25.75
N PRO A 18 -22.30 -37.98 -25.37
CA PRO A 18 -22.43 -37.56 -23.98
C PRO A 18 -23.58 -38.27 -23.23
N LYS A 19 -23.68 -39.61 -23.32
CA LYS A 19 -24.76 -40.41 -22.70
C LYS A 19 -24.34 -41.71 -22.01
N ASN A 20 -23.17 -41.77 -21.34
CA ASN A 20 -22.96 -42.68 -20.20
C ASN A 20 -21.71 -42.32 -19.38
N ALA A 21 -21.89 -41.55 -18.28
CA ALA A 21 -20.86 -41.33 -17.27
C ALA A 21 -21.47 -40.88 -15.91
N ARG A 22 -21.82 -41.83 -15.06
CA ARG A 22 -22.08 -41.63 -13.62
C ARG A 22 -21.49 -42.80 -12.85
N GLN A 23 -20.85 -42.50 -11.71
CA GLN A 23 -19.92 -43.37 -10.98
C GLN A 23 -18.64 -43.58 -11.82
N ASP A 24 -17.44 -43.36 -11.29
CA ASP A 24 -17.02 -43.70 -9.92
C ASP A 24 -16.45 -42.54 -9.08
N ARG A 25 -15.93 -42.86 -7.88
CA ARG A 25 -15.20 -41.96 -6.96
C ARG A 25 -13.69 -42.30 -6.88
N ASP A 26 -12.95 -41.50 -6.12
CA ASP A 26 -11.59 -41.74 -5.61
C ASP A 26 -10.43 -41.78 -6.62
N THR A 27 -10.07 -40.63 -7.18
CA THR A 27 -8.78 -40.42 -7.86
C THR A 27 -7.63 -40.22 -6.86
N ASN A 28 -7.00 -41.32 -6.43
CA ASN A 28 -5.68 -41.27 -5.77
C ASN A 28 -4.59 -40.87 -6.78
N PHE A 29 -3.69 -39.96 -6.37
CA PHE A 29 -2.54 -39.56 -7.19
C PHE A 29 -1.44 -40.63 -7.17
N TYR A 30 -1.41 -41.48 -8.20
CA TYR A 30 -0.27 -42.35 -8.48
C TYR A 30 0.86 -41.56 -9.16
N VAL A 31 2.07 -41.61 -8.58
CA VAL A 31 3.30 -41.16 -9.23
C VAL A 31 3.81 -42.29 -10.12
N SER A 32 4.14 -42.03 -11.39
CA SER A 32 4.57 -43.08 -12.31
C SER A 32 5.92 -43.70 -11.91
N ALA A 33 6.12 -44.96 -12.28
CA ALA A 33 7.36 -45.69 -12.00
C ALA A 33 8.59 -45.00 -12.61
N ASP A 34 8.43 -44.31 -13.74
CA ASP A 34 9.50 -43.58 -14.44
C ASP A 34 10.05 -42.43 -13.59
N ILE A 35 9.18 -41.69 -12.91
CA ILE A 35 9.57 -40.58 -12.02
C ILE A 35 10.37 -41.13 -10.83
N LEU A 36 9.94 -42.27 -10.27
CA LEU A 36 10.68 -42.93 -9.18
C LEU A 36 12.04 -43.49 -9.66
N SER A 37 12.10 -44.02 -10.88
CA SER A 37 13.33 -44.48 -11.53
C SER A 37 14.32 -43.33 -11.76
N MET A 38 13.85 -42.20 -12.29
CA MET A 38 14.68 -40.99 -12.46
C MET A 38 15.22 -40.47 -11.11
N LEU A 39 14.37 -40.38 -10.08
CA LEU A 39 14.80 -39.94 -8.74
C LEU A 39 15.83 -40.90 -8.11
N TYR A 40 15.66 -42.21 -8.31
CA TYR A 40 16.64 -43.22 -7.89
C TYR A 40 17.99 -43.03 -8.59
N THR A 41 18.01 -42.91 -9.92
CA THR A 41 19.24 -42.71 -10.71
C THR A 41 19.98 -41.43 -10.31
N VAL A 42 19.26 -40.32 -10.05
CA VAL A 42 19.84 -39.07 -9.54
C VAL A 42 20.49 -39.27 -8.16
N LEU A 43 19.78 -39.92 -7.22
CA LEU A 43 20.32 -40.20 -5.87
C LEU A 43 21.56 -41.11 -5.90
N VAL A 44 21.57 -42.16 -6.72
CA VAL A 44 22.73 -43.05 -6.90
C VAL A 44 23.91 -42.29 -7.51
N THR A 45 23.66 -41.51 -8.58
CA THR A 45 24.72 -40.76 -9.28
C THR A 45 25.37 -39.72 -8.35
N ILE A 46 24.59 -38.91 -7.64
CA ILE A 46 25.14 -37.90 -6.72
C ILE A 46 25.90 -38.55 -5.57
N THR A 47 25.43 -39.69 -5.05
CA THR A 47 26.13 -40.44 -3.98
C THR A 47 27.45 -41.03 -4.48
N ALA A 48 27.49 -41.56 -5.71
CA ALA A 48 28.70 -42.07 -6.34
C ALA A 48 29.73 -40.94 -6.61
N LEU A 49 29.26 -39.76 -7.03
CA LEU A 49 30.10 -38.57 -7.21
C LEU A 49 30.66 -38.06 -5.88
N ASP A 50 29.87 -38.06 -4.79
CA ASP A 50 30.37 -37.67 -3.47
C ASP A 50 31.49 -38.60 -2.98
N ASN A 51 31.29 -39.92 -3.10
CA ASN A 51 32.31 -40.91 -2.75
C ASN A 51 33.58 -40.78 -3.60
N LYS A 52 33.44 -40.57 -4.93
CA LYS A 52 34.58 -40.49 -5.87
C LYS A 52 35.41 -39.20 -5.68
N TYR A 53 34.78 -38.06 -5.43
CA TYR A 53 35.45 -36.76 -5.41
C TYR A 53 35.58 -36.13 -4.00
N LYS A 54 34.99 -36.77 -2.97
CA LYS A 54 34.89 -36.30 -1.58
C LYS A 54 34.32 -34.88 -1.47
N LEU A 55 33.26 -34.60 -2.23
CA LEU A 55 32.62 -33.27 -2.31
C LEU A 55 32.15 -32.80 -0.93
N SER A 56 31.62 -33.73 -0.13
CA SER A 56 31.16 -33.52 1.24
C SER A 56 32.24 -33.20 2.29
N HIS A 57 33.52 -33.19 1.90
CA HIS A 57 34.64 -32.64 2.65
C HIS A 57 35.17 -31.31 2.08
N LYS A 58 34.79 -30.96 0.85
CA LYS A 58 35.29 -29.77 0.10
C LYS A 58 34.26 -28.64 0.01
N VAL A 59 32.96 -28.96 0.07
CA VAL A 59 31.86 -28.02 -0.15
C VAL A 59 31.00 -27.92 1.12
N PRO A 60 31.11 -26.82 1.89
CA PRO A 60 30.24 -26.57 3.04
C PRO A 60 28.76 -26.67 2.67
N GLY A 61 27.97 -27.32 3.52
CA GLY A 61 26.53 -27.51 3.27
C GLY A 61 26.15 -28.63 2.29
N TRP A 62 27.09 -29.24 1.54
CA TRP A 62 26.78 -30.32 0.58
C TRP A 62 26.04 -31.50 1.22
N LYS A 63 26.46 -31.95 2.41
CA LYS A 63 25.74 -33.01 3.17
C LYS A 63 24.30 -32.61 3.53
N PHE A 64 24.01 -31.32 3.73
CA PHE A 64 22.68 -30.81 4.03
C PHE A 64 21.80 -30.72 2.78
N ALA A 65 22.36 -30.31 1.64
CA ALA A 65 21.67 -30.38 0.35
C ALA A 65 21.29 -31.83 -0.01
N LEU A 66 22.24 -32.76 0.13
CA LEU A 66 22.02 -34.20 -0.09
C LEU A 66 20.92 -34.76 0.84
N LEU A 67 20.93 -34.37 2.13
CA LEU A 67 19.89 -34.76 3.09
C LEU A 67 18.49 -34.28 2.68
N ASN A 68 18.38 -33.05 2.17
CA ASN A 68 17.08 -32.49 1.74
C ASN A 68 16.55 -33.16 0.46
N VAL A 69 17.43 -33.50 -0.49
CA VAL A 69 17.05 -34.29 -1.68
C VAL A 69 16.59 -35.69 -1.26
N ALA A 70 17.39 -36.39 -0.44
CA ALA A 70 17.05 -37.72 0.07
C ALA A 70 15.73 -37.72 0.85
N LYS A 71 15.49 -36.70 1.70
CA LYS A 71 14.22 -36.55 2.42
C LYS A 71 13.05 -36.31 1.46
N ARG A 72 13.16 -35.38 0.50
CA ARG A 72 12.07 -35.13 -0.46
C ARG A 72 11.73 -36.37 -1.30
N CYS A 73 12.71 -37.20 -1.62
CA CYS A 73 12.48 -38.49 -2.29
C CYS A 73 11.81 -39.51 -1.36
N HIS A 74 12.12 -39.52 -0.06
CA HIS A 74 11.40 -40.34 0.93
C HIS A 74 9.93 -39.91 1.05
N ASP A 75 9.71 -38.62 1.29
CA ASP A 75 8.40 -38.00 1.48
C ASP A 75 7.48 -38.18 0.24
N ALA A 76 8.06 -38.43 -0.94
CA ALA A 76 7.36 -38.75 -2.20
C ALA A 76 7.07 -40.25 -2.43
N THR A 77 7.60 -41.17 -1.59
CA THR A 77 7.36 -42.63 -1.75
C THR A 77 6.21 -43.12 -0.88
N MET A 78 5.05 -43.38 -1.50
CA MET A 78 3.85 -43.92 -0.84
C MET A 78 4.07 -45.30 -0.18
N PRO A 79 3.26 -45.70 0.82
CA PRO A 79 3.41 -46.96 1.52
C PRO A 79 2.91 -48.17 0.72
N GLY A 80 3.78 -48.71 -0.14
CA GLY A 80 3.66 -50.06 -0.72
C GLY A 80 4.94 -50.87 -0.49
N GLU A 81 4.84 -52.20 -0.44
CA GLU A 81 5.95 -53.08 -0.05
C GLU A 81 7.11 -53.11 -1.06
N GLU A 82 6.83 -52.92 -2.36
CA GLU A 82 7.80 -52.98 -3.45
C GLU A 82 8.96 -51.97 -3.32
N ASN A 83 8.74 -50.86 -2.61
CA ASN A 83 9.75 -49.80 -2.44
C ASN A 83 10.68 -49.98 -1.21
N LEU A 84 10.73 -51.18 -0.63
CA LEU A 84 11.57 -51.49 0.54
C LEU A 84 13.07 -51.21 0.32
N LEU A 85 13.57 -51.38 -0.91
CA LEU A 85 15.00 -51.26 -1.24
C LEU A 85 15.44 -49.78 -1.33
N LEU A 86 14.65 -48.92 -1.97
CA LEU A 86 14.85 -47.45 -1.94
C LEU A 86 14.81 -46.93 -0.50
N ARG A 87 13.82 -47.35 0.28
CA ARG A 87 13.65 -46.90 1.67
C ARG A 87 14.84 -47.30 2.55
N LYS A 88 15.37 -48.52 2.42
CA LYS A 88 16.60 -48.96 3.11
C LYS A 88 17.85 -48.13 2.72
N LEU A 89 17.97 -47.74 1.45
CA LEU A 89 19.07 -46.88 0.98
C LEU A 89 18.94 -45.44 1.50
N VAL A 90 17.76 -44.83 1.42
CA VAL A 90 17.54 -43.46 1.92
C VAL A 90 17.75 -43.39 3.44
N VAL A 91 17.27 -44.38 4.20
CA VAL A 91 17.54 -44.48 5.65
C VAL A 91 19.04 -44.59 5.94
N ARG A 92 19.81 -45.39 5.18
CA ARG A 92 21.27 -45.44 5.33
C ARG A 92 21.93 -44.08 5.10
N SER A 93 21.54 -43.34 4.05
CA SER A 93 22.07 -42.00 3.77
C SER A 93 21.70 -40.97 4.86
N LEU A 94 20.47 -41.00 5.37
CA LEU A 94 20.02 -40.16 6.49
C LEU A 94 20.79 -40.46 7.79
N VAL A 95 21.07 -41.74 8.07
CA VAL A 95 21.85 -42.16 9.25
C VAL A 95 23.32 -41.76 9.12
N TRP A 96 23.95 -41.94 7.95
CA TRP A 96 25.33 -41.53 7.71
C TRP A 96 25.53 -40.02 7.86
N GLY A 97 24.60 -39.22 7.33
CA GLY A 97 24.59 -37.77 7.51
C GLY A 97 24.41 -37.35 8.98
N LYS A 98 23.52 -38.00 9.74
CA LYS A 98 23.35 -37.74 11.18
C LYS A 98 24.59 -38.11 12.00
N LEU A 99 25.23 -39.25 11.74
CA LEU A 99 26.46 -39.65 12.41
C LEU A 99 27.60 -38.66 12.14
N SER A 100 27.73 -38.17 10.89
CA SER A 100 28.75 -37.18 10.54
C SER A 100 28.56 -35.80 11.20
N MET A 101 27.36 -35.44 11.66
CA MET A 101 27.11 -34.14 12.30
C MET A 101 27.39 -34.13 13.82
N ARG A 102 27.58 -35.29 14.47
CA ARG A 102 27.86 -35.34 15.92
C ARG A 102 29.18 -34.69 16.34
N ASN A 103 30.11 -34.47 15.40
CA ASN A 103 31.41 -33.84 15.66
C ASN A 103 31.44 -32.32 15.36
N TYR A 104 30.31 -31.68 15.03
CA TYR A 104 30.22 -30.23 14.85
C TYR A 104 29.50 -29.57 16.03
N VAL A 105 30.27 -28.89 16.89
CA VAL A 105 29.73 -28.07 17.99
C VAL A 105 29.15 -26.78 17.42
N ILE A 106 27.83 -26.61 17.51
CA ILE A 106 27.14 -25.37 17.12
C ILE A 106 27.06 -24.47 18.35
N ASN A 107 27.78 -23.33 18.32
CA ASN A 107 27.71 -22.32 19.39
C ASN A 107 26.66 -21.23 19.08
N LYS A 108 26.12 -20.57 20.11
CA LYS A 108 24.96 -19.66 20.03
C LYS A 108 25.30 -18.25 19.53
N SER A 109 25.73 -18.11 18.27
CA SER A 109 25.85 -16.81 17.59
C SER A 109 25.89 -16.97 16.07
N GLY A 110 24.71 -17.09 15.45
CA GLY A 110 24.56 -17.38 14.02
C GLY A 110 24.81 -16.19 13.08
N ILE A 111 26.08 -15.81 12.85
CA ILE A 111 26.50 -14.94 11.74
C ILE A 111 27.81 -15.49 11.13
N PRO A 112 27.82 -15.95 9.86
CA PRO A 112 29.06 -16.20 9.14
C PRO A 112 29.61 -14.90 8.53
N ARG A 113 30.91 -14.62 8.69
CA ARG A 113 31.64 -13.65 7.86
C ARG A 113 32.29 -14.36 6.67
N CYS A 114 32.30 -13.71 5.52
CA CYS A 114 33.02 -14.20 4.33
C CYS A 114 34.53 -14.05 4.49
N PHE A 115 35.28 -14.89 3.76
CA PHE A 115 36.74 -14.80 3.63
C PHE A 115 37.17 -13.72 2.63
N GLY A 116 38.39 -13.22 2.82
CA GLY A 116 39.22 -12.55 1.82
C GLY A 116 40.64 -13.11 1.97
N ASP A 117 41.37 -13.27 0.86
CA ASP A 117 42.41 -14.30 0.74
C ASP A 117 43.88 -13.79 0.71
N ILE A 118 44.81 -14.75 0.91
CA ILE A 118 46.25 -14.75 0.54
C ILE A 118 47.26 -13.95 1.41
N MET A 119 47.96 -14.71 2.26
CA MET A 119 49.43 -14.83 2.53
C MET A 119 50.47 -13.90 1.85
N PRO A 120 51.74 -13.79 2.35
CA PRO A 120 52.33 -14.29 3.60
C PRO A 120 53.28 -13.32 4.40
N ALA A 121 53.62 -13.71 5.64
CA ALA A 121 54.87 -13.48 6.41
C ALA A 121 55.58 -12.09 6.43
N THR A 122 56.01 -11.57 7.59
CA THR A 122 57.22 -12.06 8.30
C THR A 122 57.33 -11.55 9.76
N ARG A 123 58.40 -11.95 10.47
CA ARG A 123 58.66 -11.72 11.91
C ARG A 123 59.12 -10.30 12.24
N GLY A 124 58.71 -9.76 13.40
CA GLY A 124 59.33 -8.60 14.06
C GLY A 124 59.12 -8.63 15.59
N LYS A 125 60.14 -8.28 16.38
CA LYS A 125 60.12 -8.29 17.87
C LYS A 125 60.48 -6.90 18.41
N ARG A 126 59.97 -6.59 19.62
CA ARG A 126 60.45 -5.51 20.54
C ARG A 126 60.21 -4.07 20.04
N LYS A 127 60.21 -3.02 20.89
CA LYS A 127 60.42 -2.94 22.36
C LYS A 127 59.61 -1.77 22.98
N GLU A 128 59.63 -1.63 24.32
CA GLU A 128 59.02 -0.49 25.01
C GLU A 128 59.84 0.81 24.84
N ARG A 129 59.16 1.97 24.84
CA ARG A 129 59.35 3.05 25.85
C ARG A 129 58.36 4.23 25.68
N SER A 130 58.18 4.94 26.78
CA SER A 130 57.45 6.20 26.99
C SER A 130 58.35 7.11 27.88
N PRO A 131 57.91 8.29 28.41
CA PRO A 131 56.91 9.27 27.97
C PRO A 131 57.54 10.68 27.82
N ILE A 132 56.71 11.74 27.65
CA ILE A 132 56.85 13.17 28.06
C ILE A 132 55.61 13.89 27.47
N GLU A 133 54.70 14.51 28.26
CA GLU A 133 54.78 15.84 28.89
C GLU A 133 54.93 16.99 27.86
N SER A 134 54.23 18.13 27.92
CA SER A 134 53.10 18.61 28.75
C SER A 134 52.26 19.57 27.86
N GLU A 135 51.28 20.40 28.23
CA GLU A 135 50.62 20.88 29.47
C GLU A 135 49.17 21.32 29.05
N LYS A 136 48.24 22.02 29.74
CA LYS A 136 48.10 22.70 31.05
C LYS A 136 46.58 22.79 31.41
N ASP A 137 46.26 23.35 32.57
CA ASP A 137 44.92 23.83 33.04
C ASP A 137 45.14 25.20 33.75
N PRO A 138 44.15 26.02 34.19
CA PRO A 138 43.39 25.67 35.40
C PRO A 138 41.98 26.31 35.62
N HIS A 139 41.29 25.77 36.65
CA HIS A 139 40.32 26.44 37.56
C HIS A 139 38.85 26.65 37.08
N LYS A 140 37.83 26.51 37.95
CA LYS A 140 37.79 26.25 39.42
C LYS A 140 36.42 25.68 39.86
N GLU A 141 36.43 24.87 40.94
CA GLU A 141 35.43 24.78 42.06
C GLU A 141 33.92 24.60 41.76
N GLU A 142 33.05 24.03 42.61
CA GLU A 142 33.06 23.07 43.75
C GLU A 142 31.55 22.83 44.11
N ALA A 143 31.06 21.87 44.91
CA ALA A 143 31.64 20.73 45.64
C ALA A 143 30.58 19.60 45.81
N SER A 144 31.05 18.43 46.26
CA SER A 144 30.42 17.43 47.16
C SER A 144 28.88 17.35 47.32
N ASN A 145 28.27 16.17 47.43
CA ASN A 145 28.57 15.22 48.51
C ASN A 145 28.18 13.76 48.20
N ALA A 146 28.68 12.78 48.97
CA ALA A 146 28.57 11.35 48.64
C ALA A 146 28.51 10.41 49.86
N GLN A 147 27.79 9.30 49.71
CA GLN A 147 27.97 8.00 50.41
C GLN A 147 27.27 6.91 49.57
N LYS A 148 27.89 5.74 49.27
CA LYS A 148 28.01 4.53 50.12
C LYS A 148 26.64 4.03 50.61
N SER A 149 26.25 2.76 50.50
CA SER A 149 26.86 1.54 49.92
C SER A 149 25.73 0.49 49.68
N SER A 150 25.92 -0.74 49.20
CA SER A 150 27.12 -1.57 48.97
C SER A 150 26.96 -2.48 47.73
N ARG A 151 27.25 -3.79 47.82
CA ARG A 151 27.08 -4.83 46.78
C ARG A 151 26.99 -6.20 47.46
N SER A 152 26.00 -7.02 47.10
CA SER A 152 26.01 -8.45 47.41
C SER A 152 25.26 -9.24 46.32
N GLU A 153 25.86 -10.36 45.91
CA GLU A 153 25.29 -11.34 45.00
C GLU A 153 24.89 -12.58 45.83
N SER A 154 23.76 -13.20 45.53
CA SER A 154 23.46 -14.56 45.98
C SER A 154 22.55 -15.26 44.98
N GLU A 155 22.71 -16.57 44.85
CA GLU A 155 22.20 -17.35 43.71
C GLU A 155 20.95 -18.19 44.02
N LYS A 156 20.43 -18.86 42.99
CA LYS A 156 19.72 -20.16 43.03
C LYS A 156 18.44 -20.23 43.87
N LYS A 157 17.30 -20.29 43.16
CA LYS A 157 16.65 -21.58 42.84
C LYS A 157 15.49 -21.42 41.84
N ALA A 158 15.22 -22.48 41.09
CA ALA A 158 13.99 -22.64 40.31
C ALA A 158 13.24 -23.89 40.82
N PRO A 159 11.90 -23.88 40.87
CA PRO A 159 11.11 -25.08 41.07
C PRO A 159 10.87 -25.83 39.75
N LYS A 160 10.57 -27.13 39.87
CA LYS A 160 10.15 -28.05 38.80
C LYS A 160 9.09 -28.98 39.41
N LEU A 161 8.31 -29.65 38.53
CA LEU A 161 7.30 -30.67 38.87
C LEU A 161 6.04 -30.08 39.55
N ASN A 162 4.84 -30.68 39.45
CA ASN A 162 4.48 -32.03 38.96
C ASN A 162 3.51 -32.02 37.76
N GLN A 163 3.24 -33.21 37.21
CA GLN A 163 2.13 -33.53 36.31
C GLN A 163 1.15 -34.51 36.99
N GLU A 164 0.07 -34.83 36.27
CA GLU A 164 -0.81 -36.02 36.38
C GLU A 164 -2.09 -35.93 37.22
N GLU A 165 -3.07 -36.72 36.75
CA GLU A 165 -4.45 -36.99 37.22
C GLU A 165 -5.42 -35.78 37.35
N SER A 166 -6.66 -35.83 36.83
CA SER A 166 -7.49 -36.97 36.43
C SER A 166 -8.51 -36.65 35.33
N GLU A 167 -8.89 -37.66 34.52
CA GLU A 167 -10.11 -37.64 33.72
C GLU A 167 -11.24 -38.38 34.45
N LYS A 168 -12.44 -37.76 34.54
CA LYS A 168 -13.78 -38.35 34.27
C LYS A 168 -14.90 -37.59 35.00
N GLY A 169 -16.05 -37.49 34.33
CA GLY A 169 -17.26 -36.82 34.83
C GLY A 169 -17.42 -35.40 34.25
N ARG A 170 -18.62 -34.97 33.84
CA ARG A 170 -19.94 -35.61 33.93
C ARG A 170 -20.85 -35.11 32.81
N ALA A 171 -21.37 -36.02 31.98
CA ALA A 171 -22.36 -35.70 30.95
C ALA A 171 -23.80 -36.01 31.43
N LYS A 172 -24.78 -35.39 30.76
CA LYS A 172 -26.25 -35.61 30.86
C LYS A 172 -26.95 -35.15 32.16
N ARG A 173 -27.73 -34.08 32.04
CA ARG A 173 -29.21 -34.12 32.14
C ARG A 173 -29.78 -33.12 31.10
N TYR A 174 -30.62 -33.58 30.16
CA TYR A 174 -32.10 -33.62 30.19
C TYR A 174 -32.72 -32.21 29.99
N GLU A 175 -33.77 -32.01 29.17
CA GLU A 175 -34.50 -32.95 28.31
C GLU A 175 -35.18 -32.26 27.10
N ARG A 176 -35.98 -33.02 26.33
CA ARG A 176 -36.76 -32.53 25.18
C ARG A 176 -37.99 -31.75 25.61
N VAL A 177 -38.33 -30.72 24.83
CA VAL A 177 -39.73 -30.44 24.47
C VAL A 177 -39.79 -30.38 22.94
N SER A 178 -40.82 -30.96 22.34
CA SER A 178 -40.99 -31.08 20.89
C SER A 178 -42.28 -30.39 20.43
N ASN A 179 -42.26 -29.91 19.19
CA ASN A 179 -43.41 -29.43 18.42
C ASN A 179 -44.09 -28.15 18.95
N ASN A 180 -43.98 -27.08 18.17
CA ASN A 180 -45.03 -26.88 17.17
C ASN A 180 -44.46 -26.28 15.89
N THR A 181 -45.00 -26.70 14.74
CA THR A 181 -44.68 -26.13 13.42
C THR A 181 -45.65 -24.99 13.11
N ASN A 182 -45.17 -23.90 12.53
CA ASN A 182 -46.02 -23.09 11.67
C ASN A 182 -45.24 -22.49 10.50
N ASN A 183 -45.91 -22.39 9.37
CA ASN A 183 -45.29 -22.17 8.06
C ASN A 183 -45.50 -20.71 7.63
N THR A 184 -44.43 -19.92 7.50
CA THR A 184 -44.46 -18.62 6.80
C THR A 184 -43.33 -18.53 5.79
N SER A 185 -43.70 -18.69 4.52
CA SER A 185 -42.75 -18.69 3.39
C SER A 185 -42.33 -17.27 3.00
N HIS A 186 -41.16 -16.83 3.43
CA HIS A 186 -40.55 -15.61 2.89
C HIS A 186 -39.92 -15.87 1.50
N PRO A 187 -40.11 -14.97 0.51
CA PRO A 187 -39.75 -15.23 -0.88
C PRO A 187 -38.24 -15.11 -1.13
N ARG A 188 -37.72 -15.93 -2.06
CA ARG A 188 -36.30 -15.95 -2.46
C ARG A 188 -35.90 -14.72 -3.28
N LEU A 189 -35.50 -13.63 -2.63
CA LEU A 189 -34.87 -12.46 -3.28
C LEU A 189 -33.40 -12.72 -3.68
N GLY A 190 -33.12 -13.83 -4.36
CA GLY A 190 -31.78 -14.32 -4.69
C GLY A 190 -31.29 -14.06 -6.13
N VAL A 191 -31.98 -13.22 -6.91
CA VAL A 191 -31.72 -13.04 -8.36
C VAL A 191 -31.20 -11.64 -8.71
N LYS A 192 -31.91 -10.57 -8.30
CA LYS A 192 -31.63 -9.18 -8.72
C LYS A 192 -30.23 -8.65 -8.38
N ALA A 193 -29.60 -9.14 -7.30
CA ALA A 193 -28.22 -8.79 -6.97
C ALA A 193 -27.21 -9.35 -8.00
N ARG A 194 -27.47 -10.55 -8.52
CA ARG A 194 -26.59 -11.25 -9.46
C ARG A 194 -26.62 -10.63 -10.86
N GLU A 195 -27.75 -10.03 -11.24
CA GLU A 195 -27.91 -9.29 -12.49
C GLU A 195 -27.13 -7.97 -12.49
N LYS A 196 -27.15 -7.21 -11.37
CA LYS A 196 -26.30 -6.02 -11.20
C LYS A 196 -24.82 -6.35 -11.31
N GLN A 197 -24.37 -7.40 -10.62
CA GLN A 197 -22.97 -7.84 -10.62
C GLN A 197 -22.47 -8.25 -12.02
N GLY A 198 -23.36 -8.71 -12.91
CA GLY A 198 -23.06 -9.01 -14.31
C GLY A 198 -23.08 -7.81 -15.26
N MET A 199 -23.51 -6.62 -14.82
CA MET A 199 -23.73 -5.48 -15.72
C MET A 199 -22.44 -4.72 -16.06
N TYR A 200 -21.51 -4.59 -15.12
CA TYR A 200 -20.26 -3.85 -15.34
C TYR A 200 -19.24 -4.58 -16.23
N ASN A 201 -19.28 -5.91 -16.29
CA ASN A 201 -18.48 -6.70 -17.26
C ASN A 201 -18.86 -6.44 -18.73
N LYS A 202 -19.96 -5.73 -19.01
CA LYS A 202 -20.39 -5.39 -20.39
C LYS A 202 -19.88 -4.06 -20.92
N ASN A 203 -19.14 -3.28 -20.11
CA ASN A 203 -18.57 -2.00 -20.55
C ASN A 203 -17.24 -2.11 -21.30
N ALA A 204 -16.67 -3.32 -21.43
CA ALA A 204 -15.62 -3.58 -22.41
C ALA A 204 -16.20 -3.46 -23.83
N GLN A 205 -16.04 -2.30 -24.45
CA GLN A 205 -16.54 -2.06 -25.81
C GLN A 205 -15.78 -2.93 -26.82
N LYS A 206 -16.48 -3.38 -27.87
CA LYS A 206 -15.86 -4.13 -28.99
C LYS A 206 -14.76 -3.27 -29.64
N GLY A 207 -13.51 -3.54 -29.30
CA GLY A 207 -12.34 -2.82 -29.81
C GLY A 207 -11.26 -2.55 -28.76
N GLU A 208 -11.59 -2.52 -27.47
CA GLU A 208 -10.56 -2.46 -26.42
C GLU A 208 -9.86 -3.83 -26.24
N PRO A 209 -8.54 -3.87 -25.98
CA PRO A 209 -7.81 -5.09 -25.63
C PRO A 209 -8.40 -5.76 -24.38
N ASP A 210 -8.39 -7.10 -24.32
CA ASP A 210 -8.87 -7.86 -23.18
C ASP A 210 -8.08 -7.52 -21.89
N PRO A 211 -8.69 -6.86 -20.88
CA PRO A 211 -7.96 -6.45 -19.68
C PRO A 211 -7.52 -7.62 -18.79
N THR A 212 -7.99 -8.84 -19.05
CA THR A 212 -7.55 -10.04 -18.33
C THR A 212 -6.17 -10.53 -18.77
N ALA A 213 -5.76 -10.21 -20.01
CA ALA A 213 -4.45 -10.56 -20.54
C ALA A 213 -3.33 -9.61 -20.10
N ILE A 214 -3.68 -8.38 -19.67
CA ILE A 214 -2.70 -7.32 -19.37
C ILE A 214 -2.25 -7.38 -17.91
N GLY A 215 -0.92 -7.45 -17.72
CA GLY A 215 -0.24 -7.13 -16.47
C GLY A 215 0.98 -7.99 -16.18
N GLY A 216 1.97 -7.42 -15.48
CA GLY A 216 3.28 -8.04 -15.27
C GLY A 216 4.29 -7.71 -16.37
N SER A 217 3.95 -6.71 -17.19
CA SER A 217 4.82 -5.96 -18.10
C SER A 217 4.40 -4.49 -18.03
N PHE A 218 5.28 -3.58 -18.42
CA PHE A 218 4.91 -2.18 -18.71
C PHE A 218 4.51 -1.99 -20.18
N GLU A 219 4.90 -2.88 -21.08
CA GLU A 219 4.48 -2.86 -22.48
C GLU A 219 2.98 -3.20 -22.62
N GLY A 220 2.27 -2.46 -23.47
CA GLY A 220 0.83 -2.59 -23.66
C GLY A 220 -0.01 -1.99 -22.53
N THR A 221 0.60 -1.22 -21.63
CA THR A 221 -0.11 -0.45 -20.60
C THR A 221 -0.48 0.95 -21.11
N PRO A 222 -1.51 1.61 -20.54
CA PRO A 222 -1.85 2.99 -20.92
C PRO A 222 -0.71 4.00 -20.75
N LEU A 223 0.28 3.72 -19.88
CA LEU A 223 1.47 4.57 -19.74
C LEU A 223 2.41 4.39 -20.95
N ASP A 224 2.66 3.15 -21.36
CA ASP A 224 3.42 2.82 -22.58
C ASP A 224 2.71 3.35 -23.84
N GLU A 225 1.39 3.35 -23.89
CA GLU A 225 0.61 4.03 -24.95
C GLU A 225 0.87 5.55 -24.95
N LEU A 226 0.74 6.23 -23.80
CA LEU A 226 1.02 7.65 -23.64
C LEU A 226 2.47 8.00 -24.04
N GLU A 227 3.46 7.26 -23.52
CA GLU A 227 4.88 7.43 -23.84
C GLU A 227 5.16 7.22 -25.34
N LYS A 228 4.57 6.18 -25.96
CA LYS A 228 4.68 5.92 -27.40
C LYS A 228 4.04 7.03 -28.24
N VAL A 229 2.96 7.66 -27.79
CA VAL A 229 2.32 8.79 -28.52
C VAL A 229 3.11 10.09 -28.30
N MET A 230 3.58 10.39 -27.09
CA MET A 230 4.48 11.53 -26.84
C MET A 230 5.76 11.47 -27.67
N LYS A 231 6.41 10.29 -27.73
CA LYS A 231 7.62 10.08 -28.53
C LYS A 231 7.38 10.24 -30.03
N LYS A 232 6.19 9.90 -30.53
CA LYS A 232 5.79 10.15 -31.93
C LYS A 232 5.54 11.63 -32.24
N SER A 233 5.26 12.45 -31.22
CA SER A 233 4.97 13.89 -31.33
C SER A 233 6.18 14.79 -31.01
N GLU A 234 7.35 14.22 -30.75
CA GLU A 234 8.56 14.96 -30.34
C GLU A 234 9.06 15.93 -31.43
N VAL A 235 8.84 15.60 -32.71
CA VAL A 235 9.22 16.43 -33.86
C VAL A 235 8.32 17.66 -33.96
N GLU A 236 7.02 17.47 -33.78
CA GLU A 236 6.00 18.52 -33.74
C GLU A 236 6.22 19.43 -32.52
N PHE A 237 6.55 18.86 -31.35
CA PHE A 237 6.91 19.61 -30.14
C PHE A 237 8.15 20.51 -30.31
N LYS A 238 9.13 20.09 -31.11
CA LYS A 238 10.30 20.90 -31.49
C LYS A 238 10.01 21.95 -32.57
N LYS A 239 8.93 21.79 -33.33
CA LYS A 239 8.46 22.74 -34.36
C LYS A 239 7.48 23.79 -33.83
N ALA A 240 6.68 23.45 -32.81
CA ALA A 240 5.82 24.38 -32.10
C ALA A 240 6.68 25.50 -31.45
N LYS A 241 6.58 26.71 -31.98
CA LYS A 241 7.40 27.87 -31.58
C LYS A 241 6.66 29.22 -31.55
N ASN A 242 5.46 29.28 -32.11
CA ASN A 242 4.69 30.52 -32.26
C ASN A 242 3.37 30.36 -31.49
N GLY A 243 3.09 31.23 -30.51
CA GLY A 243 1.89 31.14 -29.67
C GLY A 243 2.16 30.68 -28.23
N ASN A 244 1.18 30.90 -27.36
CA ASN A 244 1.25 30.73 -25.91
C ASN A 244 1.51 29.27 -25.47
N VAL A 245 1.80 29.11 -24.18
CA VAL A 245 2.03 27.81 -23.53
C VAL A 245 0.95 27.54 -22.48
N LEU A 246 0.27 26.41 -22.58
CA LEU A 246 -0.65 25.92 -21.57
C LEU A 246 0.09 25.11 -20.50
N MET A 247 -0.09 25.47 -19.24
CA MET A 247 0.18 24.57 -18.11
C MET A 247 -1.14 24.00 -17.59
N TRP A 248 -1.38 22.71 -17.82
CA TRP A 248 -2.58 22.02 -17.36
C TRP A 248 -2.38 21.46 -15.95
N ILE A 249 -2.88 22.21 -14.97
CA ILE A 249 -2.74 21.94 -13.54
C ILE A 249 -3.81 20.95 -13.09
N ARG A 250 -3.33 19.79 -12.64
CA ARG A 250 -4.12 18.77 -11.95
C ARG A 250 -3.80 18.78 -10.45
N ASN A 251 -2.51 18.70 -10.15
CA ASN A 251 -1.90 18.78 -8.83
C ASN A 251 -0.87 19.94 -8.81
N LYS A 252 -0.52 20.50 -7.64
CA LYS A 252 0.49 21.56 -7.48
C LYS A 252 1.91 20.98 -7.30
N ASP A 253 2.38 20.27 -8.32
CA ASP A 253 3.80 19.92 -8.44
C ASP A 253 4.36 20.52 -9.74
N PHE A 254 5.58 21.06 -9.67
CA PHE A 254 6.03 22.10 -10.59
C PHE A 254 6.97 21.60 -11.72
N ARG A 255 7.29 20.31 -11.86
CA ARG A 255 8.22 19.86 -12.93
C ARG A 255 7.70 20.12 -14.35
N ALA A 256 6.37 20.07 -14.58
CA ALA A 256 5.80 20.53 -15.85
C ALA A 256 5.67 22.06 -15.93
N PHE A 257 5.46 22.75 -14.81
CA PHE A 257 5.23 24.20 -14.77
C PHE A 257 6.53 24.98 -15.02
N GLU A 258 7.62 24.58 -14.37
CA GLU A 258 8.97 25.09 -14.60
C GLU A 258 9.29 25.03 -16.10
N ARG A 259 9.11 23.85 -16.71
CA ARG A 259 9.30 23.62 -18.16
C ARG A 259 8.34 24.44 -19.04
N ALA A 260 7.09 24.65 -18.62
CA ALA A 260 6.15 25.52 -19.33
C ALA A 260 6.63 26.98 -19.34
N SER A 261 7.11 27.48 -18.20
CA SER A 261 7.60 28.86 -18.05
C SER A 261 8.92 29.09 -18.80
N GLN A 262 9.87 28.15 -18.72
CA GLN A 262 11.08 28.14 -19.54
C GLN A 262 10.75 28.12 -21.04
N ALA A 263 9.75 27.33 -21.46
CA ALA A 263 9.34 27.25 -22.86
C ALA A 263 8.70 28.56 -23.34
N ALA A 264 7.77 29.14 -22.56
CA ALA A 264 7.12 30.41 -22.88
C ALA A 264 8.16 31.54 -23.02
N LYS A 265 9.08 31.64 -22.06
CA LYS A 265 10.21 32.58 -22.09
C LYS A 265 11.11 32.37 -23.31
N SER A 266 11.44 31.11 -23.66
CA SER A 266 12.23 30.79 -24.87
C SER A 266 11.53 31.11 -26.19
N MET A 267 10.20 31.27 -26.17
CA MET A 267 9.35 31.59 -27.30
C MET A 267 8.88 33.06 -27.30
N GLY A 268 9.29 33.87 -26.32
CA GLY A 268 8.86 35.28 -26.20
C GLY A 268 7.35 35.44 -26.00
N THR A 269 6.73 34.53 -25.24
CA THR A 269 5.27 34.40 -25.11
C THR A 269 4.87 34.06 -23.66
N HIS A 270 3.57 33.83 -23.41
CA HIS A 270 3.04 33.71 -22.05
C HIS A 270 2.66 32.27 -21.68
N VAL A 271 2.78 31.94 -20.39
CA VAL A 271 2.11 30.78 -19.78
C VAL A 271 0.68 31.16 -19.42
N ILE A 272 -0.27 30.32 -19.81
CA ILE A 272 -1.66 30.31 -19.34
C ILE A 272 -1.83 29.04 -18.52
N ALA A 273 -2.28 29.17 -17.27
CA ALA A 273 -2.56 28.01 -16.42
C ALA A 273 -4.05 27.65 -16.49
N LEU A 274 -4.36 26.36 -16.54
CA LEU A 274 -5.73 25.84 -16.59
C LEU A 274 -5.93 24.73 -15.57
N HIS A 275 -7.03 24.80 -14.82
CA HIS A 275 -7.56 23.68 -14.06
C HIS A 275 -8.91 23.24 -14.62
N VAL A 276 -9.12 21.92 -14.73
CA VAL A 276 -10.35 21.33 -15.28
C VAL A 276 -11.16 20.65 -14.19
N ILE A 277 -12.40 21.09 -14.05
CA ILE A 277 -13.43 20.43 -13.25
C ILE A 277 -14.20 19.50 -14.17
N SER A 278 -14.18 18.19 -13.93
CA SER A 278 -15.09 17.26 -14.64
C SER A 278 -15.91 16.45 -13.64
N PRO A 279 -17.17 16.85 -13.37
CA PRO A 279 -18.07 16.10 -12.50
C PRO A 279 -18.30 14.66 -12.98
N GLY A 280 -18.16 14.41 -14.29
CA GLY A 280 -18.21 13.07 -14.86
C GLY A 280 -17.06 12.17 -14.43
N ASP A 281 -15.81 12.68 -14.38
CA ASP A 281 -14.68 11.95 -13.80
C ASP A 281 -14.94 11.71 -12.31
N TYR A 282 -15.29 12.77 -11.57
CA TYR A 282 -15.47 12.72 -10.11
C TYR A 282 -16.52 11.68 -9.70
N LYS A 283 -17.61 11.57 -10.48
CA LYS A 283 -18.67 10.56 -10.29
C LYS A 283 -18.23 9.16 -10.69
N SER A 284 -17.45 9.03 -11.76
CA SER A 284 -16.91 7.75 -12.23
C SER A 284 -15.84 7.17 -11.29
N HIS A 285 -15.14 8.02 -10.53
CA HIS A 285 -14.09 7.65 -9.57
C HIS A 285 -14.53 7.68 -8.10
N GLY A 286 -15.79 8.04 -7.82
CA GLY A 286 -16.35 8.08 -6.47
C GLY A 286 -15.68 9.12 -5.55
N ARG A 287 -15.18 10.25 -6.09
CA ARG A 287 -14.51 11.29 -5.30
C ARG A 287 -15.48 11.93 -4.29
N GLY A 288 -15.03 12.17 -3.06
CA GLY A 288 -15.84 12.80 -2.01
C GLY A 288 -15.90 14.34 -2.10
N ALA A 289 -17.05 14.92 -1.74
CA ALA A 289 -17.29 16.37 -1.71
C ALA A 289 -16.20 17.16 -0.95
N ARG A 290 -15.81 16.70 0.24
CA ARG A 290 -14.74 17.31 1.05
C ARG A 290 -13.38 17.37 0.34
N ARG A 291 -13.05 16.37 -0.49
CA ARG A 291 -11.83 16.38 -1.31
C ARG A 291 -11.93 17.39 -2.46
N ILE A 292 -13.12 17.58 -3.02
CA ILE A 292 -13.37 18.59 -4.06
C ILE A 292 -13.30 20.00 -3.46
N ASP A 293 -13.89 20.25 -2.28
CA ASP A 293 -13.70 21.50 -1.51
C ASP A 293 -12.21 21.79 -1.27
N PHE A 294 -11.46 20.83 -0.71
CA PHE A 294 -10.03 21.01 -0.45
C PHE A 294 -9.23 21.33 -1.71
N MET A 295 -9.51 20.62 -2.81
CA MET A 295 -8.92 20.91 -4.12
C MET A 295 -9.27 22.34 -4.59
N MET A 296 -10.54 22.74 -4.53
CA MET A 296 -10.99 24.08 -4.94
C MET A 296 -10.39 25.20 -4.08
N ARG A 297 -10.19 24.98 -2.77
CA ARG A 297 -9.49 25.92 -1.89
C ARG A 297 -8.01 26.06 -2.27
N ASN A 298 -7.32 24.95 -2.55
CA ASN A 298 -5.94 24.98 -3.03
C ASN A 298 -5.81 25.64 -4.42
N VAL A 299 -6.78 25.47 -5.32
CA VAL A 299 -6.83 26.16 -6.63
C VAL A 299 -7.04 27.67 -6.47
N LYS A 300 -7.87 28.10 -5.49
CA LYS A 300 -8.06 29.52 -5.15
C LYS A 300 -6.78 30.18 -4.61
N GLU A 301 -6.04 29.50 -3.73
CA GLU A 301 -4.74 30.00 -3.25
C GLU A 301 -3.67 30.02 -4.35
N LEU A 302 -3.59 28.97 -5.18
CA LEU A 302 -2.66 28.90 -6.30
C LEU A 302 -2.95 30.01 -7.34
N ARG A 303 -4.21 30.41 -7.53
CA ARG A 303 -4.54 31.57 -8.37
C ARG A 303 -3.92 32.86 -7.82
N SER A 304 -3.90 33.08 -6.52
CA SER A 304 -3.27 34.26 -5.92
C SER A 304 -1.76 34.29 -6.18
N GLU A 305 -1.06 33.17 -5.88
CA GLU A 305 0.37 33.02 -6.15
C GLU A 305 0.73 33.23 -7.63
N LEU A 306 -0.10 32.72 -8.55
CA LEU A 306 0.10 32.88 -9.99
C LEU A 306 -0.27 34.28 -10.49
N LYS A 307 -1.28 34.94 -9.88
CA LYS A 307 -1.62 36.33 -10.19
C LYS A 307 -0.50 37.30 -9.79
N GLU A 308 0.32 37.00 -8.78
CA GLU A 308 1.56 37.74 -8.50
C GLU A 308 2.62 37.53 -9.59
N LYS A 309 2.76 36.29 -10.11
CA LYS A 309 3.66 35.93 -11.22
C LYS A 309 3.15 36.33 -12.62
N ASN A 310 2.12 37.17 -12.72
CA ASN A 310 1.45 37.53 -13.98
C ASN A 310 0.92 36.31 -14.79
N ILE A 311 0.67 35.16 -14.18
CA ILE A 311 0.14 33.96 -14.85
C ILE A 311 -1.37 33.87 -14.57
N PRO A 312 -2.25 33.93 -15.58
CA PRO A 312 -3.68 33.71 -15.36
C PRO A 312 -3.91 32.22 -15.07
N LEU A 313 -4.62 31.92 -13.97
CA LEU A 313 -5.14 30.58 -13.67
C LEU A 313 -6.63 30.53 -13.97
N VAL A 314 -6.94 29.95 -15.12
CA VAL A 314 -8.29 29.72 -15.63
C VAL A 314 -8.88 28.44 -15.04
N VAL A 315 -10.19 28.44 -14.79
CA VAL A 315 -10.94 27.23 -14.40
C VAL A 315 -12.05 26.98 -15.41
N ARG A 316 -12.20 25.73 -15.86
CA ARG A 316 -13.26 25.29 -16.78
C ARG A 316 -13.95 24.03 -16.28
N THR A 317 -15.28 24.07 -16.22
CA THR A 317 -16.10 22.89 -15.96
C THR A 317 -16.45 22.21 -17.28
N ILE A 318 -15.99 20.97 -17.48
CA ILE A 318 -16.18 20.23 -18.73
C ILE A 318 -17.01 18.97 -18.48
N THR A 319 -18.12 18.87 -19.21
CA THR A 319 -19.05 17.74 -19.22
C THR A 319 -19.54 17.49 -20.65
N PRO A 320 -19.74 16.22 -21.08
CA PRO A 320 -19.45 14.97 -20.36
C PRO A 320 -17.95 14.65 -20.34
N ARG A 321 -17.48 13.85 -19.36
CA ARG A 321 -16.05 13.54 -19.14
C ARG A 321 -15.23 13.17 -20.40
N LYS A 322 -15.87 12.51 -21.38
CA LYS A 322 -15.22 12.09 -22.63
C LYS A 322 -14.94 13.22 -23.63
N THR A 323 -15.44 14.45 -23.43
CA THR A 323 -15.06 15.60 -24.28
C THR A 323 -13.82 16.34 -23.79
N VAL A 324 -13.34 16.12 -22.56
CA VAL A 324 -12.17 16.82 -21.97
C VAL A 324 -10.99 16.93 -22.94
N PRO A 325 -10.54 15.87 -23.66
CA PRO A 325 -9.44 16.01 -24.62
C PRO A 325 -9.71 16.98 -25.78
N LYS A 326 -10.96 17.12 -26.22
CA LYS A 326 -11.35 18.05 -27.30
C LYS A 326 -11.48 19.48 -26.78
N GLU A 327 -12.09 19.67 -25.60
CA GLU A 327 -12.21 21.00 -24.98
C GLU A 327 -10.83 21.58 -24.64
N ILE A 328 -9.86 20.75 -24.23
CA ILE A 328 -8.47 21.18 -24.05
C ILE A 328 -7.87 21.73 -25.37
N ILE A 329 -8.12 21.08 -26.51
CA ILE A 329 -7.62 21.60 -27.80
C ILE A 329 -8.39 22.86 -28.22
N SER A 330 -9.71 22.92 -28.02
CA SER A 330 -10.53 24.10 -28.30
C SER A 330 -10.06 25.32 -27.51
N PHE A 331 -9.77 25.15 -26.21
CA PHE A 331 -9.15 26.16 -25.35
C PHE A 331 -7.76 26.58 -25.87
N CYS A 332 -7.00 25.65 -26.43
CA CYS A 332 -5.72 25.97 -27.06
C CYS A 332 -5.86 26.75 -28.38
N ASP A 333 -6.93 26.54 -29.15
CA ASP A 333 -7.25 27.37 -30.31
C ASP A 333 -7.73 28.77 -29.91
N GLU A 334 -8.58 28.87 -28.87
CA GLU A 334 -9.11 30.13 -28.33
C GLU A 334 -8.01 31.12 -27.90
N PHE A 335 -6.97 30.63 -27.19
CA PHE A 335 -5.88 31.46 -26.67
C PHE A 335 -4.55 31.32 -27.41
N ASN A 336 -4.58 30.86 -28.67
CA ASN A 336 -3.39 30.72 -29.54
C ASN A 336 -2.24 29.96 -28.87
N ILE A 337 -2.54 28.84 -28.22
CA ILE A 337 -1.57 27.97 -27.54
C ILE A 337 -1.03 26.94 -28.53
N THR A 338 0.29 26.76 -28.58
CA THR A 338 0.92 25.67 -29.38
C THR A 338 1.66 24.62 -28.58
N LYS A 339 1.91 24.84 -27.29
CA LYS A 339 2.45 23.82 -26.37
C LYS A 339 1.58 23.60 -25.15
N ILE A 340 1.36 22.34 -24.81
CA ILE A 340 0.66 21.90 -23.60
C ILE A 340 1.67 21.16 -22.71
N TYR A 341 1.82 21.62 -21.47
CA TYR A 341 2.60 20.98 -20.43
C TYR A 341 1.69 20.48 -19.31
N ALA A 342 2.05 19.32 -18.75
CA ALA A 342 1.23 18.62 -17.78
C ALA A 342 2.08 17.65 -16.96
N ASN A 343 1.71 17.38 -15.71
CA ASN A 343 2.22 16.20 -14.98
C ASN A 343 1.43 14.94 -15.38
N ILE A 344 2.03 13.75 -15.23
CA ILE A 344 1.36 12.45 -15.43
C ILE A 344 0.56 12.08 -14.19
N GLU A 345 -0.74 11.83 -14.37
CA GLU A 345 -1.58 11.02 -13.48
C GLU A 345 -1.47 9.55 -13.93
N TYR A 346 -1.41 8.59 -13.01
CA TYR A 346 -1.04 7.19 -13.33
C TYR A 346 -2.23 6.23 -13.43
N GLU A 347 -3.42 6.75 -13.16
CA GLU A 347 -4.71 6.10 -13.28
C GLU A 347 -5.09 5.86 -14.76
N VAL A 348 -5.84 4.79 -15.03
CA VAL A 348 -6.05 4.30 -16.42
C VAL A 348 -6.88 5.25 -17.28
N ASP A 349 -7.92 5.87 -16.72
CA ASP A 349 -8.75 6.83 -17.46
C ASP A 349 -7.95 8.08 -17.81
N GLU A 350 -7.16 8.57 -16.86
CA GLU A 350 -6.29 9.74 -16.96
C GLU A 350 -5.17 9.53 -17.98
N LEU A 351 -4.47 8.38 -17.96
CA LEU A 351 -3.46 8.03 -18.96
C LEU A 351 -4.05 7.93 -20.38
N ARG A 352 -5.25 7.33 -20.51
CA ARG A 352 -5.98 7.25 -21.79
C ARG A 352 -6.42 8.63 -22.29
N ARG A 353 -6.97 9.47 -21.40
CA ARG A 353 -7.33 10.88 -21.65
C ARG A 353 -6.13 11.66 -22.18
N ASP A 354 -4.98 11.52 -21.53
CA ASP A 354 -3.77 12.26 -21.87
C ASP A 354 -3.15 11.78 -23.19
N ALA A 355 -3.18 10.47 -23.48
CA ALA A 355 -2.77 9.93 -24.77
C ALA A 355 -3.63 10.49 -25.93
N VAL A 356 -4.94 10.68 -25.71
CA VAL A 356 -5.84 11.34 -26.68
C VAL A 356 -5.53 12.84 -26.80
N VAL A 357 -5.18 13.54 -25.71
CA VAL A 357 -4.73 14.95 -25.79
C VAL A 357 -3.47 15.09 -26.64
N VAL A 358 -2.46 14.23 -26.46
CA VAL A 358 -1.24 14.26 -27.29
C VAL A 358 -1.56 13.99 -28.76
N HIS A 359 -2.46 13.05 -29.04
CA HIS A 359 -2.89 12.73 -30.40
C HIS A 359 -3.62 13.90 -31.08
N LEU A 360 -4.62 14.48 -30.43
CA LEU A 360 -5.41 15.59 -30.99
C LEU A 360 -4.57 16.87 -31.11
N ALA A 361 -3.70 17.17 -30.14
CA ALA A 361 -2.78 18.30 -30.22
C ALA A 361 -1.93 18.22 -31.50
N ARG A 362 -1.37 17.03 -31.77
CA ARG A 362 -0.54 16.77 -32.97
C ARG A 362 -1.32 16.98 -34.27
N GLU A 363 -2.57 16.51 -34.35
CA GLU A 363 -3.43 16.71 -35.52
C GLU A 363 -3.78 18.19 -35.74
N SER A 364 -4.01 18.94 -34.67
CA SER A 364 -4.28 20.39 -34.69
C SER A 364 -3.03 21.27 -34.77
N GLY A 365 -1.86 20.73 -35.15
CA GLY A 365 -0.60 21.47 -35.33
C GLY A 365 0.07 21.97 -34.04
N LYS A 366 -0.45 21.55 -32.88
CA LYS A 366 0.06 21.83 -31.53
C LYS A 366 0.90 20.65 -31.05
N ALA A 367 1.43 20.72 -29.83
CA ALA A 367 2.07 19.57 -29.21
C ALA A 367 1.87 19.54 -27.69
N ALA A 368 1.79 18.34 -27.11
CA ALA A 368 1.61 18.14 -25.67
C ALA A 368 2.71 17.24 -25.10
N PHE A 369 3.18 17.56 -23.89
CA PHE A 369 4.23 16.82 -23.20
C PHE A 369 3.90 16.66 -21.71
N PHE A 370 3.90 15.41 -21.25
CA PHE A 370 3.52 15.02 -19.90
C PHE A 370 4.75 14.56 -19.10
N VAL A 371 4.87 14.98 -17.84
CA VAL A 371 6.05 14.82 -17.00
C VAL A 371 5.78 13.88 -15.82
N HIS A 372 6.67 12.91 -15.57
CA HIS A 372 6.62 12.12 -14.34
C HIS A 372 6.95 13.02 -13.14
N ASP A 373 5.95 13.25 -12.28
CA ASP A 373 6.08 14.17 -11.14
C ASP A 373 5.39 13.64 -9.87
N CYS A 374 4.24 12.98 -10.01
CA CYS A 374 3.43 12.54 -8.86
C CYS A 374 4.09 11.47 -7.97
N ILE A 375 5.22 10.87 -8.35
CA ILE A 375 6.01 9.90 -7.57
C ILE A 375 7.52 10.16 -7.72
N ILE A 376 8.35 9.63 -6.82
CA ILE A 376 9.81 9.91 -6.80
C ILE A 376 10.54 9.11 -7.89
N VAL A 377 10.26 7.82 -8.01
CA VAL A 377 10.85 6.97 -9.06
C VAL A 377 9.76 6.60 -10.06
N PRO A 378 9.86 6.99 -11.35
CA PRO A 378 8.93 6.59 -12.41
C PRO A 378 8.75 5.06 -12.53
N PRO A 379 7.60 4.58 -13.03
CA PRO A 379 7.43 3.19 -13.41
C PRO A 379 8.42 2.80 -14.52
N GLY A 380 8.64 1.50 -14.76
CA GLY A 380 9.64 1.03 -15.73
C GLY A 380 11.10 1.14 -15.27
N MET A 381 11.46 2.09 -14.40
CA MET A 381 12.83 2.20 -13.86
C MET A 381 13.17 1.11 -12.82
N LEU A 382 12.16 0.54 -12.15
CA LEU A 382 12.34 -0.47 -11.10
C LEU A 382 11.86 -1.85 -11.57
N LEU A 383 12.79 -2.64 -12.11
CA LEU A 383 12.56 -3.98 -12.65
C LEU A 383 13.32 -5.07 -11.88
N THR A 384 12.77 -6.28 -11.86
CA THR A 384 13.48 -7.47 -11.39
C THR A 384 14.62 -7.86 -12.35
N LYS A 385 15.46 -8.83 -11.96
CA LYS A 385 16.55 -9.35 -12.81
C LYS A 385 16.06 -9.96 -14.12
N GLU A 386 14.80 -10.37 -14.16
CA GLU A 386 14.09 -10.95 -15.29
C GLU A 386 13.38 -9.87 -16.15
N GLY A 387 13.61 -8.58 -15.88
CA GLY A 387 13.03 -7.45 -16.61
C GLY A 387 11.55 -7.17 -16.30
N LYS A 388 11.02 -7.68 -15.18
CA LYS A 388 9.58 -7.59 -14.85
C LYS A 388 9.29 -6.55 -13.78
N PRO A 389 8.05 -6.01 -13.71
CA PRO A 389 7.61 -5.20 -12.57
C PRO A 389 7.61 -6.02 -11.27
N TYR A 390 7.92 -5.37 -10.15
CA TYR A 390 7.86 -6.01 -8.82
C TYR A 390 6.42 -6.10 -8.28
N SER A 391 6.11 -7.20 -7.59
CA SER A 391 4.82 -7.44 -6.92
C SER A 391 4.95 -7.68 -5.40
N VAL A 392 6.14 -7.45 -4.84
CA VAL A 392 6.50 -7.61 -3.42
C VAL A 392 7.30 -6.39 -2.99
N TYR A 393 6.92 -5.74 -1.89
CA TYR A 393 7.44 -4.44 -1.50
C TYR A 393 8.90 -4.51 -1.04
N GLY A 394 9.29 -5.49 -0.21
CA GLY A 394 10.66 -5.57 0.34
C GLY A 394 11.78 -5.54 -0.74
N PRO A 395 11.71 -6.40 -1.77
CA PRO A 395 12.66 -6.38 -2.89
C PRO A 395 12.57 -5.11 -3.77
N TRP A 396 11.37 -4.56 -3.96
CA TRP A 396 11.16 -3.31 -4.70
C TRP A 396 11.78 -2.11 -3.96
N PHE A 397 11.50 -1.97 -2.66
CA PHE A 397 11.99 -0.87 -1.83
C PHE A 397 13.50 -0.93 -1.67
N LYS A 398 14.09 -2.14 -1.60
CA LYS A 398 15.54 -2.29 -1.73
C LYS A 398 16.06 -1.62 -3.00
N LYS A 399 15.48 -1.90 -4.18
CA LYS A 399 15.97 -1.31 -5.43
C LYS A 399 15.60 0.17 -5.57
N TRP A 400 14.47 0.62 -5.03
CA TRP A 400 14.10 2.03 -4.90
C TRP A 400 15.15 2.80 -4.09
N VAL A 401 15.57 2.29 -2.92
CA VAL A 401 16.61 2.90 -2.08
C VAL A 401 17.97 2.91 -2.78
N GLU A 402 18.33 1.86 -3.52
CA GLU A 402 19.54 1.85 -4.35
C GLU A 402 19.45 2.96 -5.43
N THR A 403 18.42 2.93 -6.27
CA THR A 403 18.22 3.89 -7.37
C THR A 403 18.12 5.34 -6.92
N VAL A 404 17.49 5.64 -5.78
CA VAL A 404 17.37 7.01 -5.25
C VAL A 404 18.68 7.53 -4.64
N ASN A 405 19.52 6.66 -4.05
CA ASN A 405 20.87 7.06 -3.61
C ASN A 405 21.87 7.12 -4.80
N GLU A 406 21.61 6.38 -5.88
CA GLU A 406 22.40 6.39 -7.13
C GLU A 406 22.11 7.62 -8.02
N ASN A 407 20.95 8.28 -7.86
CA ASN A 407 20.46 9.33 -8.76
C ASN A 407 19.80 10.48 -7.96
N ASP A 408 20.61 11.43 -7.47
CA ASP A 408 20.10 12.57 -6.67
C ASP A 408 19.04 13.41 -7.40
N ASN A 409 19.07 13.45 -8.75
CA ASN A 409 18.07 14.12 -9.59
C ASN A 409 16.64 13.58 -9.43
N LEU A 410 16.45 12.38 -8.86
CA LEU A 410 15.13 11.86 -8.50
C LEU A 410 14.53 12.57 -7.27
N LEU A 411 15.35 13.26 -6.47
CA LEU A 411 14.94 14.04 -5.29
C LEU A 411 15.10 15.56 -5.49
N GLU A 412 15.47 16.02 -6.68
CA GLU A 412 15.48 17.45 -7.02
C GLU A 412 14.04 18.00 -7.04
N THR A 413 13.84 19.06 -6.26
CA THR A 413 12.66 19.92 -6.32
C THR A 413 12.80 20.89 -7.49
N SER A 414 11.73 21.13 -8.25
CA SER A 414 11.70 22.20 -9.24
C SER A 414 11.77 23.58 -8.59
N GLU A 415 12.21 24.56 -9.36
CA GLU A 415 12.05 25.97 -9.02
C GLU A 415 10.59 26.40 -9.19
N ASP A 416 10.20 27.50 -8.54
CA ASP A 416 8.89 28.13 -8.79
C ASP A 416 8.84 28.64 -10.24
N PRO A 417 7.68 28.56 -10.93
CA PRO A 417 7.59 28.97 -12.33
C PRO A 417 8.00 30.43 -12.53
N GLU A 418 8.70 30.71 -13.65
CA GLU A 418 9.07 32.07 -14.03
C GLU A 418 7.81 32.92 -14.28
N ALA A 419 7.88 34.21 -13.93
CA ALA A 419 6.77 35.13 -14.16
C ALA A 419 6.60 35.44 -15.65
N ASN A 420 5.36 35.65 -16.08
CA ASN A 420 5.11 36.27 -17.39
C ASN A 420 5.53 37.74 -17.37
N ASP A 421 5.96 38.26 -18.52
CA ASP A 421 6.10 39.69 -18.75
C ASP A 421 4.76 40.43 -18.53
N GLU A 422 4.79 41.64 -17.96
CA GLU A 422 3.60 42.41 -17.63
C GLU A 422 2.70 42.75 -18.82
N SER A 423 3.21 42.70 -20.05
CA SER A 423 2.42 42.85 -21.28
C SER A 423 1.21 41.91 -21.35
N VAL A 424 1.26 40.74 -20.72
CA VAL A 424 0.12 39.81 -20.61
C VAL A 424 -1.12 40.45 -19.97
N ARG A 425 -0.94 41.45 -19.08
CA ARG A 425 -2.04 42.22 -18.47
C ARG A 425 -2.62 43.30 -19.38
N LYS A 426 -1.99 43.56 -20.52
CA LYS A 426 -2.39 44.55 -21.54
C LYS A 426 -2.84 43.87 -22.83
N ASP A 427 -2.61 42.56 -22.98
CA ASP A 427 -3.09 41.76 -24.08
C ASP A 427 -4.63 41.65 -24.06
N LYS A 428 -5.26 41.92 -25.20
CA LYS A 428 -6.73 41.99 -25.33
C LYS A 428 -7.43 40.63 -25.26
N SER A 429 -6.71 39.53 -25.47
CA SER A 429 -7.21 38.15 -25.39
C SER A 429 -6.95 37.51 -24.03
N LEU A 430 -5.91 37.95 -23.30
CA LEU A 430 -5.49 37.33 -22.03
C LEU A 430 -5.84 38.13 -20.77
N HIS A 431 -6.08 39.45 -20.87
CA HIS A 431 -6.39 40.29 -19.69
C HIS A 431 -7.61 39.81 -18.89
N SER A 432 -8.69 39.39 -19.56
CA SER A 432 -9.92 38.89 -18.92
C SER A 432 -9.68 37.67 -18.03
N LEU A 433 -8.71 36.83 -18.37
CA LEU A 433 -8.40 35.57 -17.67
C LEU A 433 -7.89 35.77 -16.23
N PHE A 434 -7.47 36.98 -15.87
CA PHE A 434 -7.09 37.32 -14.48
C PHE A 434 -8.29 37.59 -13.56
N GLU A 435 -9.45 37.92 -14.13
CA GLU A 435 -10.64 38.39 -13.42
C GLU A 435 -11.85 37.44 -13.52
N GLU A 436 -11.79 36.38 -14.35
CA GLU A 436 -12.77 35.29 -14.34
C GLU A 436 -13.00 34.73 -12.92
N GLU A 437 -14.22 34.33 -12.56
CA GLU A 437 -14.47 33.75 -11.23
C GLU A 437 -14.10 32.26 -11.15
N ILE A 438 -13.49 31.85 -10.04
CA ILE A 438 -13.38 30.42 -9.71
C ILE A 438 -14.70 30.05 -9.03
N PRO A 439 -15.41 28.98 -9.47
CA PRO A 439 -16.61 28.51 -8.79
C PRO A 439 -16.43 28.37 -7.27
N SER A 440 -17.40 28.88 -6.51
CA SER A 440 -17.44 28.71 -5.05
C SER A 440 -17.39 27.22 -4.70
N GLU A 441 -18.26 26.45 -5.36
CA GLU A 441 -18.53 25.03 -5.18
C GLU A 441 -18.61 24.32 -6.55
N VAL A 442 -18.89 23.00 -6.55
CA VAL A 442 -19.10 22.20 -7.76
C VAL A 442 -20.40 21.43 -7.62
N GLU A 443 -21.27 21.50 -8.63
CA GLU A 443 -22.61 20.88 -8.63
C GLU A 443 -22.55 19.37 -8.32
N GLY A 444 -23.28 18.94 -7.30
CA GLY A 444 -23.30 17.56 -6.78
C GLY A 444 -22.11 17.19 -5.87
N TYR A 445 -21.27 18.16 -5.51
CA TYR A 445 -20.10 18.02 -4.63
C TYR A 445 -20.06 19.09 -3.54
N GLU A 446 -21.22 19.60 -3.15
CA GLU A 446 -21.41 20.62 -2.10
C GLU A 446 -20.90 20.10 -0.74
N CYS A 447 -19.94 20.81 -0.14
CA CYS A 447 -19.27 20.35 1.07
C CYS A 447 -19.97 20.88 2.33
N ALA A 448 -20.98 20.14 2.80
CA ALA A 448 -21.84 20.53 3.92
C ALA A 448 -21.13 20.88 5.26
N ASP A 449 -19.86 20.50 5.46
CA ASP A 449 -19.03 20.96 6.58
C ASP A 449 -17.71 21.65 6.16
N ALA A 450 -17.74 22.39 5.05
CA ALA A 450 -16.58 23.11 4.47
C ALA A 450 -15.81 23.99 5.46
N GLU A 451 -16.47 24.82 6.29
CA GLU A 451 -15.80 25.69 7.26
C GLU A 451 -14.92 24.89 8.23
N LYS A 452 -15.47 23.79 8.75
CA LYS A 452 -14.79 22.86 9.65
C LYS A 452 -13.70 22.09 8.92
N MET A 453 -13.92 21.66 7.68
CA MET A 453 -12.87 21.04 6.86
C MET A 453 -11.74 22.01 6.49
N ALA A 454 -12.00 23.32 6.39
CA ALA A 454 -10.98 24.34 6.21
C ALA A 454 -10.19 24.62 7.49
N GLN A 455 -10.81 24.52 8.67
CA GLN A 455 -10.11 24.61 9.97
C GLN A 455 -9.23 23.38 10.24
N LEU A 456 -9.70 22.17 9.90
CA LEU A 456 -8.94 20.93 10.09
C LEU A 456 -7.87 20.70 9.02
N TRP A 457 -8.15 21.13 7.79
CA TRP A 457 -7.30 20.98 6.61
C TRP A 457 -7.22 22.31 5.87
N PRO A 458 -6.47 23.30 6.42
CA PRO A 458 -6.16 24.53 5.69
C PRO A 458 -5.50 24.18 4.36
N ALA A 459 -5.84 24.95 3.32
CA ALA A 459 -5.22 24.77 2.02
C ALA A 459 -3.82 25.42 2.01
N GLY A 460 -3.12 25.29 0.88
CA GLY A 460 -1.87 26.00 0.65
C GLY A 460 -0.61 25.17 0.89
N TYR A 461 0.41 25.51 0.09
CA TYR A 461 1.76 24.98 0.25
C TYR A 461 2.38 25.40 1.59
N HIS A 462 2.00 26.56 2.13
CA HIS A 462 2.43 26.99 3.47
C HIS A 462 1.99 26.00 4.55
N SER A 463 0.69 25.66 4.62
CA SER A 463 0.17 24.72 5.63
C SER A 463 0.62 23.27 5.41
N ALA A 464 0.91 22.87 4.17
CA ALA A 464 1.60 21.62 3.88
C ALA A 464 3.02 21.61 4.47
N ARG A 465 3.79 22.69 4.31
CA ARG A 465 5.14 22.83 4.87
C ARG A 465 5.15 23.00 6.39
N GLU A 466 4.14 23.65 6.97
CA GLU A 466 3.92 23.70 8.41
C GLU A 466 3.66 22.29 8.96
N SER A 467 2.78 21.52 8.32
CA SER A 467 2.50 20.13 8.68
C SER A 467 3.75 19.23 8.62
N LEU A 468 4.62 19.45 7.62
CA LEU A 468 5.93 18.80 7.51
C LEU A 468 6.90 19.26 8.60
N GLY A 469 6.97 20.56 8.89
CA GLY A 469 7.79 21.13 9.96
C GLY A 469 7.40 20.61 11.34
N ARG A 470 6.11 20.64 11.68
CA ARG A 470 5.52 20.05 12.90
C ARG A 470 5.98 18.61 13.13
N PHE A 471 6.01 17.80 12.06
CA PHE A 471 6.37 16.39 12.13
C PHE A 471 7.89 16.15 12.24
N LEU A 472 8.69 16.86 11.45
CA LEU A 472 10.14 16.66 11.38
C LEU A 472 10.92 17.41 12.48
N GLU A 473 10.46 18.60 12.87
CA GLU A 473 11.14 19.53 13.80
C GLU A 473 10.42 19.63 15.16
N GLY A 474 9.15 19.21 15.25
CA GLY A 474 8.32 19.32 16.45
C GLY A 474 7.35 20.51 16.44
N LYS A 475 6.40 20.51 17.39
CA LYS A 475 5.41 21.60 17.58
C LYS A 475 6.12 22.87 18.08
N LYS A 476 5.84 24.02 17.46
CA LYS A 476 6.34 25.35 17.86
C LYS A 476 5.17 26.16 18.44
N GLY A 477 5.28 26.63 19.68
CA GLY A 477 4.21 27.39 20.37
C GLY A 477 3.53 26.62 21.50
N LYS A 478 2.35 27.07 21.93
CA LYS A 478 1.52 26.42 22.96
C LYS A 478 0.68 25.29 22.36
N GLU A 479 0.45 24.23 23.14
CA GLU A 479 -0.44 23.12 22.75
C GLU A 479 -1.91 23.59 22.72
N ALA A 480 -2.51 23.62 21.52
CA ALA A 480 -3.96 23.69 21.34
C ALA A 480 -4.60 22.28 21.48
N ASP A 481 -5.93 22.19 21.66
CA ASP A 481 -6.65 20.91 21.66
C ASP A 481 -6.74 20.33 20.23
N ASP A 482 -5.68 19.62 19.86
CA ASP A 482 -5.53 18.96 18.57
C ASP A 482 -6.50 17.78 18.46
N ILE A 483 -7.55 17.91 17.64
CA ILE A 483 -8.65 16.93 17.53
C ILE A 483 -8.17 15.49 17.26
N PHE A 484 -7.04 15.34 16.56
CA PHE A 484 -6.45 14.06 16.20
C PHE A 484 -5.58 13.46 17.31
N GLN A 485 -5.10 14.26 18.27
CA GLN A 485 -4.32 13.80 19.42
C GLN A 485 -5.25 13.57 20.61
N SER A 486 -5.59 12.31 20.88
CA SER A 486 -6.49 11.95 22.00
C SER A 486 -5.76 11.81 23.35
N SER A 487 -4.45 11.61 23.31
CA SER A 487 -3.59 11.30 24.44
C SER A 487 -2.72 12.49 24.86
N LYS A 488 -2.75 12.82 26.16
CA LYS A 488 -1.98 13.95 26.74
C LYS A 488 -0.53 13.58 27.11
N VAL A 489 0.03 12.57 26.46
CA VAL A 489 1.44 12.20 26.61
C VAL A 489 2.31 13.28 25.97
N LYS A 490 3.17 13.92 26.77
CA LYS A 490 4.16 14.87 26.28
C LYS A 490 5.35 14.14 25.66
N GLU A 491 5.44 14.15 24.34
CA GLU A 491 6.61 13.64 23.64
C GLU A 491 7.80 14.60 23.81
N LYS A 492 8.99 14.05 24.09
CA LYS A 492 10.24 14.82 24.27
C LYS A 492 11.05 14.97 22.98
N LYS A 493 10.48 14.57 21.85
CA LYS A 493 11.13 14.39 20.55
C LYS A 493 10.21 14.90 19.44
N ALA A 494 10.75 15.12 18.25
CA ALA A 494 9.93 15.30 17.05
C ALA A 494 9.23 13.98 16.69
N ALA A 495 8.01 14.06 16.17
CA ALA A 495 7.19 12.87 15.86
C ALA A 495 7.87 11.93 14.84
N VAL A 496 8.73 12.44 13.96
CA VAL A 496 9.55 11.62 13.06
C VAL A 496 10.56 10.73 13.80
N GLU A 497 11.09 11.14 14.96
CA GLU A 497 12.04 10.34 15.73
C GLU A 497 11.35 9.22 16.52
N ASN A 498 10.11 9.45 16.94
CA ASN A 498 9.25 8.48 17.64
C ASN A 498 8.38 7.66 16.65
N TYR A 499 8.59 7.84 15.34
CA TYR A 499 7.75 7.24 14.30
C TYR A 499 7.65 5.70 14.31
N PRO A 500 8.67 4.88 14.65
CA PRO A 500 8.57 3.43 14.59
C PRO A 500 7.45 2.88 15.50
N GLU A 501 7.35 3.44 16.70
CA GLU A 501 6.31 3.20 17.70
C GLU A 501 5.04 4.00 17.38
N GLY A 502 5.17 5.33 17.25
CA GLY A 502 4.09 6.30 17.15
C GLY A 502 3.12 6.07 15.98
N ARG A 503 3.60 5.59 14.83
CA ARG A 503 2.76 5.27 13.67
C ARG A 503 1.73 4.15 13.89
N ASN A 504 1.81 3.45 15.03
CA ASN A 504 0.85 2.41 15.42
C ASN A 504 -0.21 2.91 16.42
N ARG A 505 -0.06 4.14 16.93
CA ARG A 505 -0.79 4.69 18.07
C ARG A 505 -1.78 5.79 17.64
N PRO A 506 -3.01 5.45 17.22
CA PRO A 506 -4.06 6.42 16.87
C PRO A 506 -4.41 7.43 17.97
N ASP A 507 -4.00 7.21 19.23
CA ASP A 507 -4.21 8.16 20.32
C ASP A 507 -3.16 9.28 20.41
N VAL A 508 -1.97 9.12 19.80
CA VAL A 508 -0.86 10.11 19.89
C VAL A 508 -0.62 10.80 18.55
N ASP A 509 0.11 11.91 18.56
CA ASP A 509 0.47 12.66 17.33
C ASP A 509 1.67 12.04 16.57
N GLY A 510 1.66 10.72 16.39
CA GLY A 510 2.79 9.94 15.88
C GLY A 510 2.94 9.93 14.36
N THR A 511 2.30 10.83 13.61
CA THR A 511 2.29 10.81 12.13
C THR A 511 2.32 12.21 11.50
N SER A 512 2.76 12.28 10.24
CA SER A 512 2.95 13.55 9.52
C SER A 512 1.65 14.26 9.14
N ARG A 513 0.55 13.52 8.97
CA ARG A 513 -0.74 14.01 8.43
C ARG A 513 -0.63 14.69 7.06
N LEU A 514 0.44 14.39 6.31
CA LEU A 514 0.71 14.98 5.00
C LEU A 514 -0.09 14.34 3.86
N SER A 515 -0.83 13.26 4.12
CA SER A 515 -1.51 12.50 3.06
C SER A 515 -2.55 13.30 2.26
N PRO A 516 -3.37 14.23 2.82
CA PRO A 516 -4.26 15.06 1.99
C PRO A 516 -3.47 15.99 1.06
N TYR A 517 -2.40 16.60 1.58
CA TYR A 517 -1.50 17.47 0.81
C TYR A 517 -0.74 16.68 -0.28
N LEU A 518 -0.32 15.44 -0.02
CA LEU A 518 0.31 14.57 -1.03
C LEU A 518 -0.69 14.03 -2.07
N ALA A 519 -1.94 13.75 -1.70
CA ALA A 519 -2.99 13.25 -2.59
C ALA A 519 -3.60 14.34 -3.48
N ALA A 520 -3.65 15.60 -3.02
CA ALA A 520 -3.92 16.77 -3.85
C ALA A 520 -2.64 17.34 -4.51
N GLY A 521 -1.47 16.73 -4.21
CA GLY A 521 -0.15 17.20 -4.62
C GLY A 521 0.10 18.69 -4.37
N VAL A 522 -0.28 19.18 -3.19
CA VAL A 522 0.02 20.54 -2.66
C VAL A 522 1.48 20.65 -2.20
N ILE A 523 2.13 19.51 -1.98
CA ILE A 523 3.55 19.35 -1.68
C ILE A 523 4.08 18.11 -2.42
N SER A 524 5.29 18.19 -2.98
CA SER A 524 5.86 17.09 -3.75
C SER A 524 6.38 15.95 -2.85
N PRO A 525 6.33 14.69 -3.30
CA PRO A 525 6.94 13.59 -2.55
C PRO A 525 8.47 13.75 -2.48
N ARG A 526 9.07 14.43 -3.47
CA ARG A 526 10.52 14.73 -3.50
C ARG A 526 10.93 15.70 -2.40
N GLU A 527 10.22 16.81 -2.18
CA GLU A 527 10.58 17.75 -1.10
C GLU A 527 10.54 17.06 0.27
N VAL A 528 9.48 16.29 0.56
CA VAL A 528 9.33 15.67 1.88
C VAL A 528 10.42 14.62 2.16
N VAL A 529 10.82 13.84 1.14
CA VAL A 529 11.93 12.88 1.26
C VAL A 529 13.30 13.58 1.25
N GLN A 530 13.48 14.64 0.46
CA GLN A 530 14.73 15.42 0.44
C GLN A 530 14.98 16.09 1.80
N LYS A 531 13.96 16.71 2.41
CA LYS A 531 14.05 17.31 3.75
C LYS A 531 14.31 16.25 4.83
N ALA A 532 13.62 15.11 4.77
CA ALA A 532 13.86 13.99 5.69
C ALA A 532 15.27 13.38 5.53
N ARG A 533 15.76 13.20 4.29
CA ARG A 533 17.13 12.74 3.99
C ARG A 533 18.17 13.72 4.54
N LYS A 534 17.98 15.03 4.35
CA LYS A 534 18.86 16.08 4.88
C LYS A 534 18.95 16.03 6.41
N MET A 535 17.83 15.82 7.10
CA MET A 535 17.79 15.67 8.56
C MET A 535 18.37 14.31 9.02
N ASN A 536 18.17 13.23 8.25
CA ASN A 536 18.80 11.92 8.42
C ASN A 536 20.26 11.87 7.91
N LYS A 537 20.99 12.99 8.03
CA LYS A 537 22.43 13.13 7.71
C LYS A 537 22.81 12.70 6.27
N GLY A 538 21.92 12.95 5.31
CA GLY A 538 22.11 12.63 3.89
C GLY A 538 21.77 11.19 3.49
N SER A 539 21.43 10.31 4.43
CA SER A 539 21.20 8.88 4.16
C SER A 539 19.73 8.54 3.90
N ILE A 540 19.49 7.74 2.86
CA ILE A 540 18.29 6.90 2.74
C ILE A 540 18.74 5.45 2.87
N SER A 541 18.04 4.67 3.70
CA SER A 541 18.35 3.27 3.98
C SER A 541 17.08 2.43 4.09
N GLN A 542 17.20 1.11 4.02
CA GLN A 542 16.07 0.15 4.09
C GLN A 542 15.36 0.08 5.46
N GLY A 543 15.62 1.03 6.36
CA GLY A 543 15.11 1.05 7.73
C GLY A 543 16.02 0.29 8.70
N GLY A 544 16.34 0.94 9.82
CA GLY A 544 16.66 0.26 11.08
C GLY A 544 15.41 0.31 11.96
N LYS A 545 15.23 -0.67 12.87
CA LYS A 545 14.04 -0.73 13.74
C LYS A 545 13.75 0.61 14.46
N GLU A 546 14.81 1.32 14.84
CA GLU A 546 14.78 2.55 15.63
C GLU A 546 15.00 3.83 14.81
N ASN A 547 15.30 3.75 13.49
CA ASN A 547 15.46 4.97 12.67
C ASN A 547 14.10 5.40 12.10
N GLY A 548 13.45 6.34 12.81
CA GLY A 548 12.15 6.89 12.42
C GLY A 548 12.14 7.62 11.07
N PHE A 549 13.21 8.31 10.67
CA PHE A 549 13.31 8.95 9.35
C PHE A 549 13.28 7.91 8.22
N SER A 550 14.13 6.88 8.27
CA SER A 550 14.16 5.82 7.26
C SER A 550 12.84 5.02 7.25
N ASN A 551 12.24 4.78 8.41
CA ASN A 551 10.94 4.13 8.50
C ASN A 551 9.83 5.01 7.87
N TRP A 552 9.85 6.33 8.06
CA TRP A 552 8.88 7.23 7.43
C TRP A 552 9.08 7.38 5.92
N ILE A 553 10.32 7.45 5.45
CA ILE A 553 10.63 7.47 4.00
C ILE A 553 10.13 6.20 3.32
N SER A 554 10.16 5.04 4.01
CA SER A 554 9.54 3.80 3.54
C SER A 554 8.02 3.94 3.35
N GLU A 555 7.30 4.65 4.22
CA GLU A 555 5.85 4.87 4.06
C GLU A 555 5.54 5.84 2.90
N VAL A 556 6.45 6.76 2.56
CA VAL A 556 6.36 7.55 1.31
C VAL A 556 6.62 6.65 0.10
N ALA A 557 7.61 5.75 0.17
CA ALA A 557 7.91 4.81 -0.89
C ALA A 557 6.80 3.74 -1.09
N TRP A 558 5.97 3.43 -0.09
CA TRP A 558 4.76 2.62 -0.29
C TRP A 558 3.77 3.25 -1.27
N ARG A 559 3.67 4.59 -1.33
CA ARG A 559 2.83 5.30 -2.32
C ARG A 559 3.40 5.16 -3.73
N ASP A 560 4.71 5.32 -3.90
CA ASP A 560 5.43 5.02 -5.14
C ASP A 560 5.18 3.55 -5.58
N PHE A 561 5.24 2.59 -4.65
CA PHE A 561 4.99 1.17 -4.95
C PHE A 561 3.56 0.92 -5.44
N TYR A 562 2.54 1.46 -4.78
CA TYR A 562 1.16 1.29 -5.24
C TYR A 562 0.91 1.95 -6.61
N ALA A 563 1.56 3.09 -6.90
CA ALA A 563 1.53 3.68 -8.25
C ALA A 563 2.17 2.74 -9.29
N HIS A 564 3.32 2.12 -8.99
CA HIS A 564 3.94 1.11 -9.85
C HIS A 564 3.01 -0.09 -10.08
N VAL A 565 2.28 -0.53 -9.06
CA VAL A 565 1.34 -1.66 -9.15
C VAL A 565 0.14 -1.34 -10.04
N ILE A 566 -0.48 -0.16 -9.95
CA ILE A 566 -1.63 0.17 -10.82
C ILE A 566 -1.22 0.27 -12.29
N VAL A 567 -0.03 0.78 -12.58
CA VAL A 567 0.51 0.88 -13.95
C VAL A 567 0.90 -0.50 -14.49
N ALA A 568 1.58 -1.33 -13.70
CA ALA A 568 2.03 -2.66 -14.11
C ALA A 568 0.91 -3.72 -14.19
N TRP A 569 -0.25 -3.47 -13.56
CA TRP A 569 -1.43 -4.34 -13.61
C TRP A 569 -2.73 -3.53 -13.76
N PRO A 570 -2.97 -2.84 -14.89
CA PRO A 570 -4.09 -1.90 -15.08
C PRO A 570 -5.48 -2.40 -14.67
N ARG A 571 -5.72 -3.72 -14.75
CA ARG A 571 -6.95 -4.36 -14.28
C ARG A 571 -7.32 -4.05 -12.82
N VAL A 572 -6.35 -3.74 -11.93
CA VAL A 572 -6.64 -3.52 -10.50
C VAL A 572 -7.46 -2.24 -10.27
N VAL A 573 -7.33 -1.24 -11.14
CA VAL A 573 -8.18 -0.03 -11.11
C VAL A 573 -9.55 -0.27 -11.76
N MET A 574 -9.68 -1.35 -12.54
CA MET A 574 -10.92 -1.79 -13.20
C MET A 574 -11.76 -2.71 -12.29
N GLY A 575 -11.60 -2.61 -10.96
CA GLY A 575 -12.35 -3.41 -9.98
C GLY A 575 -11.99 -4.90 -9.95
N ARG A 576 -10.82 -5.30 -10.46
CA ARG A 576 -10.31 -6.68 -10.38
C ARG A 576 -9.34 -6.86 -9.23
N ALA A 577 -9.24 -8.08 -8.72
CA ALA A 577 -8.16 -8.45 -7.81
C ALA A 577 -6.81 -8.46 -8.55
N TYR A 578 -5.73 -8.18 -7.82
CA TYR A 578 -4.40 -8.55 -8.31
C TYR A 578 -4.28 -10.09 -8.41
N ASN A 579 -4.60 -10.77 -7.31
CA ASN A 579 -4.65 -12.23 -7.19
C ASN A 579 -6.03 -12.77 -7.62
N LEU A 580 -6.11 -13.16 -8.89
CA LEU A 580 -7.35 -13.64 -9.53
C LEU A 580 -7.98 -14.86 -8.82
N ALA A 581 -7.18 -15.69 -8.12
CA ALA A 581 -7.68 -16.83 -7.37
C ALA A 581 -8.52 -16.45 -6.13
N MET A 582 -8.55 -15.17 -5.75
CA MET A 582 -9.39 -14.66 -4.66
C MET A 582 -10.70 -14.01 -5.17
N GLU A 583 -10.93 -13.93 -6.49
CA GLU A 583 -12.17 -13.34 -7.03
C GLU A 583 -13.40 -14.25 -6.86
N SER A 584 -13.20 -15.55 -6.64
CA SER A 584 -14.25 -16.51 -6.31
C SER A 584 -14.61 -16.56 -4.81
N VAL A 585 -13.95 -15.76 -3.95
CA VAL A 585 -14.32 -15.66 -2.53
C VAL A 585 -15.80 -15.28 -2.42
N CYS A 586 -16.58 -16.11 -1.73
CA CYS A 586 -18.02 -15.90 -1.58
C CYS A 586 -18.29 -14.83 -0.51
N TRP A 587 -18.28 -13.57 -0.94
CA TRP A 587 -18.69 -12.44 -0.10
C TRP A 587 -20.17 -12.52 0.29
N GLU A 588 -20.49 -11.91 1.42
CA GLU A 588 -21.82 -11.81 2.02
C GLU A 588 -22.23 -10.32 2.08
N TYR A 589 -23.51 -10.01 2.19
CA TYR A 589 -24.00 -8.62 2.26
C TYR A 589 -25.27 -8.56 3.09
N GLU A 590 -25.19 -7.87 4.23
CA GLU A 590 -26.32 -7.58 5.11
C GLU A 590 -26.38 -6.06 5.33
N GLU A 591 -27.48 -5.42 4.94
CA GLU A 591 -27.58 -3.96 4.84
C GLU A 591 -27.36 -3.27 6.19
N ASP A 592 -27.94 -3.81 7.27
CA ASP A 592 -27.77 -3.29 8.63
C ASP A 592 -26.33 -3.42 9.13
N GLN A 593 -25.59 -4.49 8.77
CA GLN A 593 -24.18 -4.64 9.15
C GLN A 593 -23.30 -3.64 8.40
N VAL A 594 -23.56 -3.43 7.11
CA VAL A 594 -22.88 -2.42 6.29
C VAL A 594 -23.16 -1.00 6.81
N LYS A 595 -24.41 -0.72 7.18
CA LYS A 595 -24.82 0.55 7.79
C LYS A 595 -24.13 0.78 9.15
N ALA A 596 -24.17 -0.20 10.04
CA ALA A 596 -23.52 -0.14 11.34
C ALA A 596 -22.00 0.09 11.21
N TRP A 597 -21.34 -0.53 10.23
CA TRP A 597 -19.93 -0.25 9.91
C TRP A 597 -19.74 1.19 9.42
N LYS A 598 -20.51 1.67 8.42
CA LYS A 598 -20.40 3.04 7.89
C LYS A 598 -20.60 4.11 8.97
N GLU A 599 -21.59 3.92 9.85
CA GLU A 599 -21.92 4.89 10.91
C GLU A 599 -20.93 4.86 12.09
N GLY A 600 -20.33 3.70 12.38
CA GLY A 600 -19.53 3.44 13.59
C GLY A 600 -20.41 3.02 14.77
N ASN A 601 -21.26 2.02 14.57
CA ASN A 601 -22.23 1.46 15.51
C ASN A 601 -22.16 -0.09 15.54
N THR A 602 -20.98 -0.68 15.38
CA THR A 602 -20.73 -2.13 15.25
C THR A 602 -20.66 -2.87 16.59
N GLY A 603 -20.54 -2.18 17.71
CA GLY A 603 -20.31 -2.78 19.03
C GLY A 603 -18.85 -3.19 19.28
N TYR A 604 -17.94 -2.84 18.36
CA TYR A 604 -16.49 -2.99 18.50
C TYR A 604 -15.83 -1.61 18.68
N PRO A 605 -15.46 -1.19 19.91
CA PRO A 605 -15.14 0.22 20.21
C PRO A 605 -14.04 0.85 19.35
N ILE A 606 -13.03 0.10 18.94
CA ILE A 606 -11.94 0.60 18.08
C ILE A 606 -12.34 0.73 16.59
N VAL A 607 -13.29 -0.09 16.12
CA VAL A 607 -13.89 0.03 14.78
C VAL A 607 -14.79 1.26 14.76
N ASP A 608 -15.63 1.41 15.77
CA ASP A 608 -16.57 2.52 15.88
C ASP A 608 -15.85 3.86 16.05
N ALA A 609 -14.82 3.91 16.91
CA ALA A 609 -13.96 5.08 17.05
C ALA A 609 -13.32 5.52 15.72
N ALA A 610 -12.86 4.56 14.92
CA ALA A 610 -12.22 4.80 13.63
C ALA A 610 -13.19 5.32 12.55
N MET A 611 -14.38 4.71 12.45
CA MET A 611 -15.40 5.12 11.49
C MET A 611 -15.99 6.50 11.86
N ARG A 612 -16.16 6.77 13.16
CA ARG A 612 -16.53 8.10 13.68
C ARG A 612 -15.44 9.14 13.46
N GLN A 613 -14.15 8.82 13.64
CA GLN A 613 -13.03 9.72 13.29
C GLN A 613 -13.09 10.12 11.81
N MET A 614 -13.25 9.15 10.91
CA MET A 614 -13.32 9.43 9.47
C MET A 614 -14.52 10.30 9.10
N ARG A 615 -15.71 9.97 9.64
CA ARG A 615 -16.91 10.78 9.44
C ARG A 615 -16.73 12.21 9.95
N GLU A 616 -16.11 12.40 11.12
CA GLU A 616 -15.98 13.72 11.73
C GLU A 616 -14.85 14.58 11.16
N THR A 617 -13.74 13.97 10.70
CA THR A 617 -12.51 14.72 10.32
C THR A 617 -12.10 14.57 8.86
N GLY A 618 -12.73 13.68 8.09
CA GLY A 618 -12.29 13.33 6.74
C GLY A 618 -10.97 12.55 6.70
N PHE A 619 -10.49 12.02 7.82
CA PHE A 619 -9.24 11.26 7.91
C PHE A 619 -9.38 10.10 8.89
N MET A 620 -8.63 9.02 8.66
CA MET A 620 -8.52 7.90 9.58
C MET A 620 -7.05 7.53 9.76
N HIS A 621 -6.61 7.29 11.00
CA HIS A 621 -5.25 6.82 11.27
C HIS A 621 -4.97 5.46 10.57
N ASN A 622 -3.77 5.24 10.03
CA ASN A 622 -3.49 4.06 9.18
C ASN A 622 -3.78 2.72 9.89
N ARG A 623 -3.33 2.56 11.16
CA ARG A 623 -3.66 1.37 11.97
C ARG A 623 -5.17 1.13 12.07
N CYS A 624 -5.96 2.20 12.13
CA CYS A 624 -7.41 2.12 12.18
C CYS A 624 -8.01 1.73 10.82
N ARG A 625 -7.48 2.24 9.69
CA ARG A 625 -7.87 1.80 8.33
C ARG A 625 -7.68 0.29 8.17
N MET A 626 -6.54 -0.24 8.62
CA MET A 626 -6.26 -1.69 8.59
C MET A 626 -7.28 -2.49 9.42
N ILE A 627 -7.68 -1.97 10.60
CA ILE A 627 -8.65 -2.62 11.49
C ILE A 627 -10.07 -2.58 10.91
N THR A 628 -10.55 -1.42 10.45
CA THR A 628 -11.90 -1.26 9.90
C THR A 628 -12.08 -1.99 8.57
N ALA A 629 -11.05 -2.01 7.72
CA ALA A 629 -11.04 -2.77 6.47
C ALA A 629 -11.02 -4.28 6.72
N MET A 630 -10.17 -4.78 7.64
CA MET A 630 -10.18 -6.20 8.00
C MET A 630 -11.51 -6.64 8.63
N PHE A 631 -12.12 -5.80 9.47
CA PHE A 631 -13.43 -6.09 10.05
C PHE A 631 -14.51 -6.22 8.96
N LEU A 632 -14.56 -5.31 7.97
CA LEU A 632 -15.51 -5.43 6.86
C LEU A 632 -15.32 -6.73 6.05
N VAL A 633 -14.08 -7.06 5.68
CA VAL A 633 -13.79 -8.13 4.69
C VAL A 633 -13.55 -9.51 5.31
N LYS A 634 -13.31 -9.60 6.64
CA LYS A 634 -13.07 -10.86 7.35
C LYS A 634 -14.10 -11.12 8.46
N ASP A 635 -14.52 -10.10 9.21
CA ASP A 635 -15.54 -10.30 10.25
C ASP A 635 -16.95 -10.29 9.64
N LEU A 636 -17.29 -9.27 8.86
CA LEU A 636 -18.58 -9.16 8.17
C LEU A 636 -18.63 -9.92 6.83
N MET A 637 -17.48 -10.34 6.28
CA MET A 637 -17.35 -11.01 4.97
C MET A 637 -17.89 -10.20 3.77
N VAL A 638 -17.97 -8.88 3.88
CA VAL A 638 -18.46 -8.00 2.80
C VAL A 638 -17.37 -7.75 1.75
N ASP A 639 -17.76 -7.65 0.48
CA ASP A 639 -16.82 -7.33 -0.61
C ASP A 639 -16.18 -5.94 -0.40
N TRP A 640 -14.88 -5.84 -0.65
CA TRP A 640 -14.10 -4.62 -0.45
C TRP A 640 -14.34 -3.57 -1.54
N LYS A 641 -14.73 -3.98 -2.76
CA LYS A 641 -14.83 -3.10 -3.94
C LYS A 641 -16.03 -2.14 -3.89
N ASN A 642 -15.93 -1.08 -4.71
CA ASN A 642 -16.95 -0.30 -5.45
C ASN A 642 -18.32 0.09 -4.84
N GLU A 643 -18.99 -0.75 -4.04
CA GLU A 643 -20.29 -0.43 -3.41
C GLU A 643 -20.19 -0.29 -1.88
N VAL A 644 -19.14 -0.84 -1.25
CA VAL A 644 -18.94 -0.76 0.22
C VAL A 644 -17.58 -0.19 0.61
N GLY A 645 -16.53 -1.00 0.77
CA GLY A 645 -15.32 -0.60 1.50
C GLY A 645 -14.54 0.55 0.84
N GLU A 646 -13.91 0.23 -0.29
CA GLU A 646 -13.06 1.11 -1.09
C GLU A 646 -13.78 2.40 -1.48
N ALA A 647 -15.01 2.30 -1.97
CA ALA A 647 -15.82 3.44 -2.39
C ALA A 647 -16.24 4.35 -1.22
N TYR A 648 -16.62 3.79 -0.07
CA TYR A 648 -16.94 4.60 1.10
C TYR A 648 -15.70 5.39 1.60
N PHE A 649 -14.51 4.79 1.50
CA PHE A 649 -13.25 5.49 1.77
C PHE A 649 -12.97 6.60 0.74
N MET A 650 -13.12 6.36 -0.57
CA MET A 650 -12.96 7.40 -1.61
C MET A 650 -13.93 8.60 -1.43
N GLN A 651 -15.13 8.33 -0.91
CA GLN A 651 -16.17 9.34 -0.67
C GLN A 651 -15.96 10.19 0.60
N HIS A 652 -15.23 9.69 1.60
CA HIS A 652 -15.13 10.33 2.92
C HIS A 652 -13.73 10.79 3.30
N LEU A 653 -12.68 10.28 2.65
CA LEU A 653 -11.29 10.64 2.96
C LEU A 653 -10.80 11.84 2.14
N MET A 654 -10.25 12.82 2.86
CA MET A 654 -9.50 13.97 2.30
C MET A 654 -8.26 13.50 1.51
N ASP A 655 -7.66 12.38 1.93
CA ASP A 655 -6.51 11.75 1.30
C ASP A 655 -6.87 10.56 0.39
N ALA A 656 -8.06 10.58 -0.23
CA ALA A 656 -8.44 9.62 -1.25
C ALA A 656 -7.55 9.75 -2.50
N ASP A 657 -6.52 8.89 -2.52
CA ASP A 657 -5.57 8.57 -3.60
C ASP A 657 -5.89 7.15 -4.07
N PHE A 658 -6.15 6.95 -5.37
CA PHE A 658 -6.71 5.69 -5.85
C PHE A 658 -5.75 4.52 -5.61
N ALA A 659 -4.49 4.69 -6.01
CA ALA A 659 -3.45 3.67 -5.87
C ALA A 659 -3.30 3.21 -4.41
N SER A 660 -3.18 4.17 -3.49
CA SER A 660 -2.98 3.90 -2.06
C SER A 660 -4.21 3.28 -1.39
N ASN A 661 -5.42 3.71 -1.77
CA ASN A 661 -6.67 3.18 -1.23
C ASN A 661 -6.91 1.75 -1.74
N ASN A 662 -6.85 1.52 -3.06
CA ASN A 662 -6.98 0.18 -3.66
C ASN A 662 -5.94 -0.79 -3.08
N GLY A 663 -4.69 -0.36 -2.98
CA GLY A 663 -3.60 -1.12 -2.35
C GLY A 663 -3.91 -1.54 -0.91
N GLY A 664 -4.34 -0.59 -0.06
CA GLY A 664 -4.69 -0.86 1.34
C GLY A 664 -5.91 -1.79 1.51
N TRP A 665 -6.93 -1.65 0.66
CA TRP A 665 -8.09 -2.54 0.65
C TRP A 665 -7.72 -3.95 0.18
N GLN A 666 -6.97 -4.08 -0.91
CA GLN A 666 -6.53 -5.38 -1.41
C GLN A 666 -5.53 -6.09 -0.49
N TRP A 667 -4.69 -5.34 0.22
CA TRP A 667 -3.82 -5.86 1.29
C TRP A 667 -4.64 -6.45 2.44
N SER A 668 -5.74 -5.78 2.83
CA SER A 668 -6.64 -6.19 3.91
C SER A 668 -7.53 -7.37 3.51
N ALA A 669 -8.04 -7.37 2.27
CA ALA A 669 -8.85 -8.43 1.69
C ALA A 669 -8.07 -9.71 1.37
N SER A 670 -6.74 -9.66 1.36
CA SER A 670 -5.83 -10.73 0.90
C SER A 670 -5.79 -10.95 -0.62
N THR A 671 -6.21 -9.96 -1.41
CA THR A 671 -6.34 -10.03 -2.87
C THR A 671 -5.21 -9.33 -3.62
N GLY A 672 -4.40 -8.50 -2.93
CA GLY A 672 -3.44 -7.57 -3.54
C GLY A 672 -2.04 -8.13 -3.84
N THR A 673 -1.14 -7.22 -4.25
CA THR A 673 0.33 -7.38 -4.17
C THR A 673 0.80 -7.31 -2.72
N ASP A 674 1.84 -8.07 -2.37
CA ASP A 674 2.35 -8.25 -0.99
C ASP A 674 1.25 -8.31 0.12
N PRO A 675 0.17 -9.10 -0.07
CA PRO A 675 -1.04 -9.00 0.74
C PRO A 675 -0.88 -9.69 2.09
N GLN A 676 -1.75 -9.38 3.06
CA GLN A 676 -1.77 -10.19 4.28
C GLN A 676 -2.22 -11.63 3.99
N PRO A 677 -1.50 -12.66 4.49
CA PRO A 677 -1.94 -14.04 4.40
C PRO A 677 -3.35 -14.19 4.95
N TYR A 678 -4.24 -14.85 4.22
CA TYR A 678 -5.68 -14.83 4.49
C TYR A 678 -6.09 -15.32 5.89
N PHE A 679 -5.24 -16.11 6.55
CA PHE A 679 -5.43 -16.61 7.91
C PHE A 679 -5.06 -15.59 9.00
N ARG A 680 -4.42 -14.47 8.65
CA ARG A 680 -4.13 -13.34 9.56
C ARG A 680 -5.33 -12.40 9.64
N ILE A 681 -6.36 -12.86 10.34
CA ILE A 681 -7.55 -12.08 10.68
C ILE A 681 -7.28 -11.34 11.99
N PHE A 682 -7.47 -10.02 12.02
CA PHE A 682 -7.32 -9.22 13.24
C PHE A 682 -8.51 -9.44 14.17
N ASN A 683 -8.27 -9.63 15.47
CA ASN A 683 -9.30 -9.52 16.49
C ASN A 683 -9.35 -8.06 16.96
N PRO A 684 -10.45 -7.31 16.75
CA PRO A 684 -10.44 -5.87 16.99
C PRO A 684 -10.22 -5.50 18.46
N PHE A 685 -10.82 -6.25 19.40
CA PHE A 685 -10.61 -6.06 20.83
C PHE A 685 -9.11 -6.11 21.17
N SER A 686 -8.40 -7.16 20.72
CA SER A 686 -6.97 -7.32 20.99
C SER A 686 -6.09 -6.31 20.24
N GLN A 687 -6.49 -5.80 19.07
CA GLN A 687 -5.74 -4.71 18.43
C GLN A 687 -5.76 -3.42 19.27
N SER A 688 -6.84 -3.16 20.00
CA SER A 688 -6.92 -1.98 20.88
C SER A 688 -6.18 -2.17 22.21
N GLU A 689 -6.35 -3.31 22.90
CA GLU A 689 -5.83 -3.52 24.26
C GLU A 689 -4.29 -3.71 24.30
N LYS A 690 -3.65 -3.12 25.32
CA LYS A 690 -2.21 -3.21 25.63
C LYS A 690 -1.58 -4.62 25.68
N SER A 691 -2.39 -5.68 25.78
CA SER A 691 -1.92 -7.06 25.87
C SER A 691 -1.51 -7.70 24.54
N ALA A 692 -1.80 -7.08 23.39
CA ALA A 692 -1.32 -7.56 22.10
C ALA A 692 0.15 -7.19 21.83
N GLN A 693 0.82 -8.03 21.03
CA GLN A 693 2.17 -7.81 20.49
C GLN A 693 2.29 -6.53 19.61
N SER A 694 1.17 -5.89 19.28
CA SER A 694 1.08 -4.59 18.59
C SER A 694 -0.26 -3.93 18.93
N TYR A 695 -0.33 -3.33 20.12
CA TYR A 695 -1.50 -2.58 20.60
C TYR A 695 -1.59 -1.18 19.96
N SER A 696 -2.81 -0.68 19.75
CA SER A 696 -3.05 0.63 19.15
C SER A 696 -3.48 1.71 20.14
N ASP A 697 -4.32 1.40 21.12
CA ASP A 697 -4.90 2.39 22.04
C ASP A 697 -4.86 1.87 23.49
N PRO A 698 -3.67 1.70 24.09
CA PRO A 698 -3.47 0.87 25.28
C PRO A 698 -4.12 1.40 26.56
N ASP A 699 -4.44 2.70 26.59
CA ASP A 699 -5.12 3.39 27.68
C ASP A 699 -6.57 3.79 27.29
N GLY A 700 -6.99 3.41 26.07
CA GLY A 700 -8.33 3.66 25.50
C GLY A 700 -8.64 5.13 25.19
N ALA A 701 -7.64 6.00 25.10
CA ALA A 701 -7.82 7.44 24.94
C ALA A 701 -8.46 7.80 23.60
N TYR A 702 -8.11 7.10 22.51
CA TYR A 702 -8.73 7.28 21.19
C TYR A 702 -10.19 6.81 21.20
N ILE A 703 -10.48 5.64 21.77
CA ILE A 703 -11.86 5.16 21.96
C ILE A 703 -12.68 6.20 22.73
N LYS A 704 -12.16 6.77 23.81
CA LYS A 704 -12.86 7.80 24.60
C LYS A 704 -13.09 9.15 23.88
N ARG A 705 -12.29 9.46 22.86
CA ARG A 705 -12.46 10.69 22.03
C ARG A 705 -13.60 10.54 21.04
N TRP A 706 -13.74 9.36 20.42
CA TRP A 706 -14.66 9.11 19.31
C TRP A 706 -15.92 8.32 19.70
N VAL A 707 -15.90 7.62 20.83
CA VAL A 707 -17.03 6.89 21.43
C VAL A 707 -17.29 7.45 22.84
N PRO A 708 -17.78 8.69 22.96
CA PRO A 708 -17.92 9.40 24.24
C PRO A 708 -18.86 8.70 25.23
N GLU A 709 -19.78 7.86 24.77
CA GLU A 709 -20.64 7.03 25.61
C GLU A 709 -19.86 5.99 26.45
N LEU A 710 -18.65 5.61 26.02
CA LEU A 710 -17.74 4.73 26.77
C LEU A 710 -16.73 5.49 27.64
N LYS A 711 -16.77 6.83 27.68
CA LYS A 711 -15.77 7.68 28.34
C LYS A 711 -15.57 7.40 29.84
N SER A 712 -16.59 6.89 30.52
CA SER A 712 -16.58 6.49 31.93
C SER A 712 -15.81 5.19 32.20
N LEU A 713 -15.65 4.30 31.22
CA LEU A 713 -15.03 2.99 31.39
C LEU A 713 -13.50 3.06 31.44
N SER A 714 -12.85 2.01 31.93
CA SER A 714 -11.39 1.89 31.95
C SER A 714 -10.94 0.43 31.87
N GLY A 715 -9.68 0.20 31.53
CA GLY A 715 -9.11 -1.13 31.35
C GLY A 715 -9.90 -1.97 30.33
N LYS A 716 -9.99 -3.28 30.54
CA LYS A 716 -10.58 -4.21 29.56
C LYS A 716 -12.03 -3.90 29.19
N ALA A 717 -12.83 -3.33 30.10
CA ALA A 717 -14.22 -2.99 29.83
C ALA A 717 -14.40 -1.82 28.84
N LEU A 718 -13.38 -0.98 28.66
CA LEU A 718 -13.39 0.07 27.64
C LEU A 718 -13.16 -0.48 26.22
N HIS A 719 -12.38 -1.56 26.11
CA HIS A 719 -12.08 -2.23 24.84
C HIS A 719 -13.16 -3.22 24.44
N ASP A 720 -13.79 -3.86 25.42
CA ASP A 720 -14.78 -4.93 25.25
C ASP A 720 -15.90 -4.78 26.30
N PRO A 721 -16.79 -3.78 26.17
CA PRO A 721 -17.81 -3.49 27.17
C PRO A 721 -18.83 -4.62 27.32
N PHE A 722 -19.21 -5.27 26.21
CA PHE A 722 -20.25 -6.29 26.18
C PHE A 722 -19.86 -7.57 26.94
N HIS A 723 -18.63 -8.07 26.80
CA HIS A 723 -18.19 -9.29 27.49
C HIS A 723 -17.41 -9.04 28.80
N LYS A 724 -17.41 -7.81 29.33
CA LYS A 724 -16.70 -7.45 30.58
C LYS A 724 -17.55 -6.74 31.61
N LEU A 725 -18.75 -6.29 31.25
CA LEU A 725 -19.74 -5.72 32.17
C LEU A 725 -20.90 -6.70 32.37
N ASP A 726 -21.66 -6.52 33.45
CA ASP A 726 -22.96 -7.17 33.58
C ASP A 726 -24.00 -6.54 32.63
N LYS A 727 -25.09 -7.26 32.33
CA LYS A 727 -26.12 -6.81 31.39
C LYS A 727 -26.80 -5.49 31.79
N ALA A 728 -26.94 -5.19 33.07
CA ALA A 728 -27.58 -3.96 33.54
C ALA A 728 -26.62 -2.76 33.46
N SER A 729 -25.33 -2.96 33.73
CA SER A 729 -24.30 -1.93 33.52
C SER A 729 -24.05 -1.67 32.04
N PHE A 730 -23.97 -2.70 31.20
CA PHE A 730 -23.83 -2.55 29.76
C PHE A 730 -25.01 -1.78 29.14
N LYS A 731 -26.26 -2.17 29.46
CA LYS A 731 -27.46 -1.51 28.92
C LYS A 731 -27.56 -0.02 29.28
N LYS A 732 -26.95 0.42 30.39
CA LYS A 732 -26.90 1.85 30.79
C LYS A 732 -25.97 2.71 29.93
N LEU A 733 -25.08 2.11 29.13
CA LEU A 733 -24.17 2.85 28.24
C LEU A 733 -24.86 3.40 26.99
N GLY A 734 -25.96 2.78 26.54
CA GLY A 734 -26.57 3.07 25.24
C GLY A 734 -25.74 2.63 24.02
N TYR A 735 -24.60 1.98 24.24
CA TYR A 735 -23.69 1.49 23.20
C TYR A 735 -24.19 0.13 22.63
N PRO A 736 -24.13 -0.11 21.31
CA PRO A 736 -24.65 -1.32 20.67
C PRO A 736 -23.94 -2.62 21.09
N GLU A 737 -24.68 -3.73 21.07
CA GLU A 737 -24.11 -5.08 21.18
C GLU A 737 -23.30 -5.42 19.91
N PRO A 738 -22.26 -6.28 19.99
CA PRO A 738 -21.44 -6.65 18.84
C PRO A 738 -22.28 -7.28 17.70
N ILE A 739 -22.26 -6.67 16.52
CA ILE A 739 -23.09 -7.09 15.36
C ILE A 739 -22.71 -8.47 14.77
N VAL A 740 -21.63 -9.07 15.26
CA VAL A 740 -21.15 -10.42 14.93
C VAL A 740 -20.25 -10.93 16.07
N ASP A 741 -20.25 -12.24 16.36
CA ASP A 741 -19.19 -12.85 17.18
C ASP A 741 -17.91 -13.05 16.35
N HIS A 742 -16.80 -12.48 16.83
CA HIS A 742 -15.51 -12.56 16.14
C HIS A 742 -15.00 -13.99 15.94
N ASN A 743 -15.29 -14.94 16.84
CA ASN A 743 -14.75 -16.30 16.75
C ASN A 743 -15.42 -17.11 15.64
N GLU A 744 -16.74 -17.02 15.52
CA GLU A 744 -17.50 -17.60 14.41
C GLU A 744 -17.24 -16.86 13.09
N ALA A 745 -17.13 -15.53 13.12
CA ALA A 745 -16.72 -14.73 11.97
C ALA A 745 -15.34 -15.14 11.43
N ARG A 746 -14.36 -15.31 12.33
CA ARG A 746 -13.02 -15.78 11.99
C ARG A 746 -13.02 -17.20 11.42
N LYS A 747 -13.86 -18.11 11.93
CA LYS A 747 -14.04 -19.46 11.35
C LYS A 747 -14.69 -19.39 9.96
N ARG A 748 -15.68 -18.51 9.76
CA ARG A 748 -16.34 -18.24 8.47
C ARG A 748 -15.33 -17.77 7.43
N ALA A 749 -14.55 -16.73 7.73
CA ALA A 749 -13.51 -16.23 6.84
C ALA A 749 -12.42 -17.27 6.54
N LEU A 750 -11.93 -18.00 7.55
CA LEU A 750 -10.94 -19.07 7.32
C LEU A 750 -11.43 -20.15 6.35
N ARG A 751 -12.74 -20.47 6.35
CA ARG A 751 -13.35 -21.34 5.34
C ARG A 751 -13.35 -20.67 3.96
N ARG A 752 -13.99 -19.49 3.87
CA ARG A 752 -14.18 -18.69 2.63
C ARG A 752 -12.88 -18.45 1.84
N PHE A 753 -11.78 -18.16 2.54
CA PHE A 753 -10.49 -17.88 1.90
C PHE A 753 -9.59 -19.11 1.71
N LYS A 754 -9.85 -20.22 2.41
CA LYS A 754 -9.11 -21.49 2.19
C LYS A 754 -9.58 -22.19 0.92
N THR A 755 -10.87 -22.10 0.60
CA THR A 755 -11.47 -22.66 -0.63
C THR A 755 -12.35 -21.62 -1.36
N PRO A 756 -11.74 -20.62 -2.04
CA PRO A 756 -12.46 -19.58 -2.78
C PRO A 756 -13.40 -20.15 -3.85
N GLY A 757 -14.70 -20.04 -3.61
CA GLY A 757 -15.78 -20.54 -4.48
C GLY A 757 -16.73 -21.51 -3.76
N GLU A 758 -16.33 -22.06 -2.62
CA GLU A 758 -17.19 -22.91 -1.79
C GLU A 758 -18.16 -22.09 -0.92
N LYS A 759 -19.39 -22.59 -0.80
CA LYS A 759 -20.52 -21.93 -0.13
C LYS A 759 -20.72 -22.35 1.32
#